data_AF-A0A7Z1MX79-F1
#
_entry.id   AF-A0A7Z1MX79-F1
#
_cell.length_a   1.000
_cell.length_b   1.000
_cell.length_c   1.000
_cell.angle_alpha   90.00
_cell.angle_beta   90.00
_cell.angle_gamma   90.00
#
_symmetry.space_group_name_H-M   'P 1'
#
loop_
_entity.id
_entity.type
_entity.pdbx_description
1 polymer ?
#
loop_
_entity_poly.entity_id
_entity_poly.type
_entity_poly.pdbx_seq_one_letter_code
_entity_poly.pdbx_strand_id
1 'polypeptide(L)'
;MNLFKKQKFSIRKFSVGIFSTVIATLTFLSHPGHAATQEEESNSSQATSQNVKSQTDDKSIHNNDNYIENEKNSNDSIKEIATAIKINNSEINSKVDNANGTYRIDNEEIKENSIETNQDEKTIEPELSHQNISKNDSNNTFNENKSIHKRTKRSTDNNVDNNQDQMSINETNSGQIINGTFTDTSNGAVIPTNQTVSEMNQAGKITGWHVKDNDQTEIPLVWGPKALPPYNPYVFDKTNNKIAAVLSKYPNNLGGVAGDKTVGPIYQDVDVTPGSEVQLYFIGTSMGNTNGINGVKVSIYDSNNPTDLLYSGRPNTASKSFGVFTGVFNVPNNVSRLRFMFETFEKRSYESANGGRILKGKNNFGGSGLADVKVNSGAYLKATTTQTKYTVTSPSTSTSLINATLEVSLENKGHSRSNKTQYKVVLPEGVQFISAQNARANYNSSNRLLTLNVDRIEPGTIKNITYTVSLPTSEPIKKDFDATLVYVTDGINMNRRNGSRDFGSNADDNYFRYGGYNEYVKTESNQRRGNVTVATQSVTVEMYKTDLQQKYNQISAQIEHLNPSDYSQEAWSSMQNVLNASRQILNENDNTPINDRKNQATINDLTLRLDKERAKLDVDQAAKSRKEVINNNNDATREEKDTALTLLKATFDEKVRDIESATNINEISERKKQAIVDISPIDVIPAIKQQAIQSLNDKADEKLIEIENDTNATFEEREEAKTSVNEALTNAKNAVRNATTNQLVETVLTSNSNNISQISTHAIARDKARQELDRVIASKMSEIDNDHSATIEEKNETKAKIDEIAKQARLNIERGVHNDDVKVAKDKALNQLHNVQVDAIKKNQAKQIITDQANSKKAEIDQTPNATDEEKAAAKAKVDEAVTTAKNAIDQATNNDGVDTAKTNGVDTINNVQPTVVKKDEAKTAIDKAAEAKKAEIDQTPDATDEEKAAAKAKVDEAVNNAKASIDQATNNNGVDTAKSEGSDAINHVQPVVVKKDEAKTAIDKAAEAKKAEIDQTPNATDEEKIAAKAKVDEAVTTAKNAIDQATNNAGVDTAKSNGLDSINNIQPTVVKKDEAKTAIDKAAEAKKAEIDQTPNATDEEKAAAKAKVDEAVTTAKNAIDQATNNNGVDTAKTNGVDAINNVQPT
;
A
#
# COMPACT_ATOMS: atom_id res chain seq x y z
N MET A 1 50.84 -14.50 50.06
CA MET A 1 51.75 -14.94 48.98
C MET A 1 50.98 -14.84 47.66
N ASN A 2 51.46 -14.30 46.53
CA ASN A 2 52.64 -13.47 46.20
C ASN A 2 52.18 -12.49 45.09
N LEU A 3 52.32 -11.16 45.19
CA LEU A 3 53.53 -10.31 45.02
C LEU A 3 54.04 -10.18 43.57
N PHE A 4 53.74 -9.06 42.86
CA PHE A 4 54.71 -7.96 42.60
C PHE A 4 54.28 -6.88 41.55
N LYS A 5 54.66 -5.60 41.85
CA LYS A 5 55.15 -4.47 40.99
C LYS A 5 54.40 -4.08 39.69
N LYS A 6 53.97 -2.81 39.48
CA LYS A 6 54.66 -1.48 39.39
C LYS A 6 55.24 -1.09 38.01
N GLN A 7 54.57 -0.13 37.36
CA GLN A 7 55.08 1.04 36.59
C GLN A 7 56.46 0.99 35.87
N LYS A 8 56.50 1.40 34.59
CA LYS A 8 57.09 2.70 34.16
C LYS A 8 56.82 3.09 32.68
N PHE A 9 57.15 4.34 32.35
CA PHE A 9 56.91 5.06 31.09
C PHE A 9 57.96 4.78 29.98
N SER A 10 57.63 5.20 28.75
CA SER A 10 58.62 5.72 27.79
C SER A 10 58.14 7.06 27.19
N ILE A 11 59.06 7.92 26.73
CA ILE A 11 58.83 9.35 26.41
C ILE A 11 59.63 9.79 25.16
N ARG A 12 59.01 10.60 24.30
CA ARG A 12 59.58 11.69 23.46
C ARG A 12 58.39 12.60 23.06
N LYS A 13 58.35 13.93 23.27
CA LYS A 13 59.25 15.05 22.89
C LYS A 13 59.38 15.19 21.36
N PHE A 14 59.26 16.36 20.72
CA PHE A 14 58.93 17.76 21.11
C PHE A 14 58.39 18.51 19.85
N SER A 15 57.96 19.79 19.80
CA SER A 15 58.15 20.97 20.66
C SER A 15 56.92 21.93 20.66
N VAL A 16 57.12 23.26 20.66
CA VAL A 16 56.12 24.36 20.74
C VAL A 16 56.18 25.29 19.50
N GLY A 17 55.05 25.95 19.16
CA GLY A 17 54.94 27.14 18.28
C GLY A 17 53.82 28.08 18.78
N ILE A 18 53.83 29.38 18.46
CA ILE A 18 53.08 30.41 19.22
C ILE A 18 52.54 31.61 18.41
N PHE A 19 51.34 32.07 18.81
CA PHE A 19 50.71 33.40 18.66
C PHE A 19 50.37 34.03 17.28
N SER A 20 49.11 34.53 17.20
CA SER A 20 48.65 35.73 16.45
C SER A 20 48.65 35.70 14.90
N THR A 21 47.80 36.46 14.16
CA THR A 21 46.84 37.53 14.54
C THR A 21 45.66 37.64 13.55
N VAL A 22 44.47 37.95 14.09
CA VAL A 22 43.35 38.78 13.58
C VAL A 22 43.38 39.31 12.13
N ILE A 23 42.31 39.03 11.35
CA ILE A 23 41.62 39.84 10.28
C ILE A 23 40.75 38.88 9.40
N ALA A 24 39.54 39.20 8.89
CA ALA A 24 38.50 40.17 9.26
C ALA A 24 37.13 39.81 8.60
N THR A 25 36.09 40.59 8.91
CA THR A 25 34.77 40.79 8.24
C THR A 25 34.43 40.07 6.91
N LEU A 26 33.22 39.48 6.86
CA LEU A 26 32.34 39.52 5.67
C LEU A 26 30.86 39.56 6.10
N THR A 27 30.04 40.39 5.46
CA THR A 27 28.61 40.56 5.80
C THR A 27 27.72 40.76 4.57
N PHE A 28 26.73 39.86 4.44
CA PHE A 28 25.37 40.04 3.88
C PHE A 28 25.12 40.60 2.45
N LEU A 29 24.12 39.98 1.79
CA LEU A 29 23.34 40.46 0.62
C LEU A 29 24.11 40.57 -0.73
N SER A 30 23.51 40.36 -1.91
CA SER A 30 22.12 39.98 -2.27
C SER A 30 22.03 39.21 -3.61
N HIS A 31 20.90 38.53 -3.84
CA HIS A 31 20.36 38.20 -5.18
C HIS A 31 19.89 39.51 -5.91
N PRO A 32 19.44 39.52 -7.20
CA PRO A 32 19.12 38.43 -8.13
C PRO A 32 19.71 38.63 -9.57
N GLY A 33 19.24 37.88 -10.58
CA GLY A 33 19.25 38.35 -11.98
C GLY A 33 19.37 37.26 -13.06
N HIS A 34 18.39 37.19 -13.99
CA HIS A 34 18.40 36.25 -15.12
C HIS A 34 19.24 36.75 -16.32
N ALA A 35 20.10 35.85 -16.83
CA ALA A 35 20.21 35.35 -18.22
C ALA A 35 20.29 36.29 -19.45
N ALA A 36 20.95 35.72 -20.49
CA ALA A 36 21.12 36.22 -21.87
C ALA A 36 22.13 37.39 -22.03
N THR A 37 22.88 37.54 -23.14
CA THR A 37 22.90 36.91 -24.48
C THR A 37 24.34 36.75 -25.03
N GLN A 38 24.55 35.78 -25.95
CA GLN A 38 25.52 35.77 -27.07
C GLN A 38 27.04 35.89 -26.76
N GLU A 39 27.88 34.92 -27.16
CA GLU A 39 28.38 34.60 -28.52
C GLU A 39 29.38 35.62 -29.08
N GLU A 40 30.66 35.22 -29.18
CA GLU A 40 31.56 35.63 -30.26
C GLU A 40 32.57 34.50 -30.56
N GLU A 41 33.15 34.48 -31.76
CA GLU A 41 33.76 33.29 -32.39
C GLU A 41 35.29 33.16 -32.11
N SER A 42 35.92 31.97 -32.20
CA SER A 42 36.52 31.41 -33.44
C SER A 42 37.81 30.62 -33.05
N ASN A 43 38.53 29.80 -33.86
CA ASN A 43 38.37 29.34 -35.25
C ASN A 43 39.17 28.03 -35.51
N SER A 44 38.79 27.24 -36.53
CA SER A 44 39.61 26.22 -37.23
C SER A 44 40.02 24.96 -36.41
N SER A 45 40.47 23.81 -36.97
CA SER A 45 40.79 23.39 -38.35
C SER A 45 40.34 21.93 -38.63
N GLN A 46 40.35 21.49 -39.90
CA GLN A 46 39.92 20.15 -40.35
C GLN A 46 41.03 19.07 -40.25
N ALA A 47 40.65 17.77 -40.17
CA ALA A 47 40.84 16.78 -41.27
C ALA A 47 41.02 15.30 -40.81
N THR A 48 40.33 14.37 -41.51
CA THR A 48 41.05 13.27 -42.19
C THR A 48 41.07 11.85 -41.57
N SER A 49 39.98 11.10 -41.67
CA SER A 49 39.86 9.64 -41.49
C SER A 49 41.01 8.76 -42.04
N GLN A 50 41.23 7.59 -41.41
CA GLN A 50 41.30 6.32 -42.16
C GLN A 50 40.78 5.11 -41.35
N ASN A 51 40.79 3.92 -41.95
CA ASN A 51 39.90 2.78 -41.67
C ASN A 51 40.70 1.44 -41.79
N VAL A 52 40.01 0.29 -41.68
CA VAL A 52 40.33 -1.09 -42.13
C VAL A 52 40.29 -2.16 -41.02
N LYS A 53 39.18 -2.93 -40.99
CA LYS A 53 39.03 -4.42 -41.08
C LYS A 53 39.96 -5.35 -40.26
N SER A 54 39.60 -6.59 -39.91
CA SER A 54 38.35 -7.39 -39.86
C SER A 54 38.71 -8.79 -39.32
N GLN A 55 37.78 -9.56 -38.73
CA GLN A 55 37.35 -10.88 -39.27
C GLN A 55 36.22 -11.52 -38.45
N THR A 56 35.61 -12.55 -39.05
CA THR A 56 34.44 -13.33 -38.63
C THR A 56 34.83 -14.64 -37.93
N ASP A 57 33.88 -15.32 -37.28
CA ASP A 57 33.33 -16.61 -37.78
C ASP A 57 32.22 -17.17 -36.86
N ASP A 58 31.66 -18.34 -37.18
CA ASP A 58 30.27 -18.75 -36.88
C ASP A 58 30.14 -20.27 -36.53
N LYS A 59 29.03 -20.65 -35.88
CA LYS A 59 28.45 -22.00 -35.72
C LYS A 59 29.26 -23.19 -35.12
N SER A 60 28.92 -23.49 -33.85
CA SER A 60 28.13 -24.70 -33.43
C SER A 60 28.71 -26.14 -33.30
N ILE A 61 28.09 -26.88 -32.34
CA ILE A 61 27.77 -28.34 -32.31
C ILE A 61 28.82 -29.37 -31.80
N HIS A 62 28.46 -30.05 -30.68
CA HIS A 62 28.84 -31.41 -30.20
C HIS A 62 30.36 -31.74 -29.96
N ASN A 63 30.77 -32.72 -29.11
CA ASN A 63 30.03 -33.69 -28.28
C ASN A 63 30.80 -34.28 -27.07
N ASN A 64 30.04 -34.75 -26.07
CA ASN A 64 30.19 -35.96 -25.23
C ASN A 64 31.30 -36.18 -24.15
N ASP A 65 30.98 -37.19 -23.32
CA ASP A 65 31.81 -38.02 -22.40
C ASP A 65 32.26 -37.46 -21.02
N ASN A 66 32.16 -38.20 -19.89
CA ASN A 66 31.33 -39.38 -19.54
C ASN A 66 31.39 -39.72 -18.02
N TYR A 67 30.33 -40.34 -17.46
CA TYR A 67 30.34 -41.32 -16.33
C TYR A 67 30.71 -40.83 -14.89
N ILE A 68 30.26 -41.41 -13.75
CA ILE A 68 29.29 -42.47 -13.32
C ILE A 68 29.06 -42.28 -11.76
N GLU A 69 28.20 -42.91 -10.93
CA GLU A 69 27.16 -43.97 -10.94
C GLU A 69 26.19 -43.79 -9.73
N ASN A 70 25.08 -44.54 -9.67
CA ASN A 70 24.20 -44.87 -8.51
C ASN A 70 23.24 -43.78 -7.95
N GLU A 71 22.08 -44.13 -7.37
CA GLU A 71 21.54 -45.47 -7.01
C GLU A 71 20.04 -45.70 -7.41
N LYS A 72 19.36 -46.69 -6.78
CA LYS A 72 18.27 -47.51 -7.39
C LYS A 72 16.82 -47.17 -7.01
N ASN A 73 15.92 -47.64 -7.88
CA ASN A 73 14.46 -47.80 -7.72
C ASN A 73 13.98 -48.47 -6.41
N SER A 74 12.72 -48.17 -6.03
CA SER A 74 11.56 -49.11 -6.06
C SER A 74 10.66 -49.21 -4.80
N ASN A 75 9.34 -49.14 -5.07
CA ASN A 75 8.20 -49.83 -4.43
C ASN A 75 7.66 -49.44 -3.01
N ASP A 76 6.33 -49.20 -2.99
CA ASP A 76 5.31 -49.72 -2.04
C ASP A 76 5.34 -49.41 -0.51
N SER A 77 4.22 -49.38 0.24
CA SER A 77 2.79 -49.10 -0.05
C SER A 77 1.95 -49.10 1.26
N ILE A 78 0.76 -48.47 1.24
CA ILE A 78 -0.48 -48.88 1.95
C ILE A 78 -0.70 -48.63 3.48
N LYS A 79 -1.73 -47.80 3.77
CA LYS A 79 -2.79 -47.87 4.85
C LYS A 79 -2.37 -47.70 6.34
N GLU A 80 -3.23 -47.33 7.31
CA GLU A 80 -4.68 -47.58 7.60
C GLU A 80 -5.52 -46.28 7.81
N ILE A 81 -6.82 -46.13 7.49
CA ILE A 81 -8.12 -46.85 7.65
C ILE A 81 -8.97 -46.35 8.86
N ALA A 82 -10.07 -45.63 8.55
CA ALA A 82 -11.44 -45.73 9.11
C ALA A 82 -12.32 -44.63 8.42
N THR A 83 -13.45 -44.83 7.72
CA THR A 83 -14.64 -45.70 7.82
C THR A 83 -15.74 -45.12 8.74
N ALA A 84 -17.01 -44.91 8.37
CA ALA A 84 -17.72 -44.79 7.06
C ALA A 84 -19.22 -44.38 7.30
N ILE A 85 -20.02 -44.34 6.20
CA ILE A 85 -21.51 -44.53 6.10
C ILE A 85 -22.40 -43.27 5.90
N LYS A 86 -23.38 -43.45 5.00
CA LYS A 86 -24.35 -42.52 4.39
C LYS A 86 -25.67 -42.42 5.18
N ILE A 87 -26.56 -41.48 4.81
CA ILE A 87 -27.92 -41.75 4.23
C ILE A 87 -28.59 -40.43 3.74
N ASN A 88 -29.66 -40.53 2.93
CA ASN A 88 -30.26 -39.45 2.13
C ASN A 88 -31.64 -38.93 2.65
N ASN A 89 -32.03 -37.74 2.14
CA ASN A 89 -33.40 -37.26 1.81
C ASN A 89 -34.42 -36.85 2.90
N SER A 90 -35.27 -35.86 2.52
CA SER A 90 -36.67 -35.57 2.97
C SER A 90 -36.90 -35.20 4.46
N GLU A 91 -37.79 -34.29 4.90
CA GLU A 91 -38.74 -33.31 4.31
C GLU A 91 -39.36 -32.43 5.46
N ILE A 92 -40.15 -31.35 5.34
CA ILE A 92 -40.78 -30.54 4.25
C ILE A 92 -40.98 -29.06 4.73
N ASN A 93 -42.07 -28.38 4.31
CA ASN A 93 -42.59 -27.05 4.73
C ASN A 93 -42.91 -26.96 6.25
N SER A 94 -43.13 -25.81 6.91
CA SER A 94 -43.88 -24.58 6.55
C SER A 94 -43.37 -23.36 7.37
N LYS A 95 -43.32 -22.10 6.90
CA LYS A 95 -44.44 -21.15 6.61
C LYS A 95 -45.32 -20.84 7.85
N VAL A 96 -45.68 -19.58 8.20
CA VAL A 96 -45.52 -18.27 7.50
C VAL A 96 -45.72 -17.06 8.46
N ASP A 97 -45.78 -15.82 7.92
CA ASP A 97 -46.23 -14.54 8.52
C ASP A 97 -45.29 -13.79 9.50
N ASN A 98 -45.21 -12.44 9.53
CA ASN A 98 -45.45 -11.34 8.55
C ASN A 98 -44.95 -9.99 9.20
N ALA A 99 -44.93 -8.76 8.64
CA ALA A 99 -45.39 -8.25 7.34
C ALA A 99 -44.57 -7.09 6.72
N ASN A 100 -44.66 -5.85 7.24
CA ASN A 100 -44.40 -4.61 6.47
C ASN A 100 -43.96 -3.44 7.37
N GLY A 101 -43.48 -2.30 6.84
CA GLY A 101 -43.38 -1.91 5.42
C GLY A 101 -42.51 -0.64 5.24
N THR A 102 -42.41 -0.04 4.05
CA THR A 102 -43.18 -0.23 2.80
C THR A 102 -42.27 0.21 1.61
N TYR A 103 -42.63 0.36 0.33
CA TYR A 103 -43.93 0.63 -0.30
C TYR A 103 -44.15 -0.10 -1.65
N ARG A 104 -43.87 0.56 -2.79
CA ARG A 104 -44.15 0.21 -4.21
C ARG A 104 -43.09 0.93 -5.08
N ILE A 105 -43.01 0.93 -6.42
CA ILE A 105 -43.97 0.72 -7.51
C ILE A 105 -43.25 0.06 -8.70
N ASP A 106 -43.83 -0.79 -9.56
CA ASP A 106 -44.91 -1.80 -9.48
C ASP A 106 -44.84 -2.60 -10.81
N ASN A 107 -45.36 -3.84 -10.84
CA ASN A 107 -45.53 -4.63 -12.07
C ASN A 107 -47.01 -4.77 -12.42
N GLU A 108 -47.35 -4.82 -13.71
CA GLU A 108 -48.43 -5.68 -14.19
C GLU A 108 -48.24 -6.09 -15.66
N GLU A 109 -48.86 -7.20 -16.07
CA GLU A 109 -48.62 -7.94 -17.32
C GLU A 109 -49.95 -8.22 -18.01
N ILE A 110 -50.07 -7.96 -19.32
CA ILE A 110 -51.20 -8.44 -20.14
C ILE A 110 -50.70 -8.99 -21.48
N LYS A 111 -51.38 -10.03 -21.94
CA LYS A 111 -51.08 -10.86 -23.11
C LYS A 111 -52.08 -10.61 -24.26
N GLU A 112 -51.61 -10.97 -25.46
CA GLU A 112 -52.39 -11.54 -26.58
C GLU A 112 -53.34 -10.66 -27.42
N ASN A 113 -52.97 -10.60 -28.71
CA ASN A 113 -53.78 -10.95 -29.90
C ASN A 113 -54.85 -10.01 -30.47
N SER A 114 -54.99 -10.18 -31.79
CA SER A 114 -56.12 -9.85 -32.67
C SER A 114 -56.03 -8.50 -33.43
N ILE A 115 -56.43 -8.35 -34.69
CA ILE A 115 -56.60 -9.21 -35.90
C ILE A 115 -57.33 -8.29 -36.92
N GLU A 116 -56.84 -8.24 -38.17
CA GLU A 116 -57.62 -7.91 -39.40
C GLU A 116 -58.24 -6.50 -39.58
N THR A 117 -58.75 -6.04 -40.74
CA THR A 117 -58.62 -6.34 -42.22
C THR A 117 -59.08 -5.06 -43.00
N ASN A 118 -59.20 -4.91 -44.34
CA ASN A 118 -59.13 -5.78 -45.53
C ASN A 118 -58.82 -4.98 -46.83
N GLN A 119 -58.80 -5.68 -47.98
CA GLN A 119 -58.91 -5.19 -49.39
C GLN A 119 -57.67 -4.50 -50.01
N ASP A 120 -57.26 -4.73 -51.27
CA ASP A 120 -57.49 -5.78 -52.30
C ASP A 120 -56.42 -5.55 -53.40
N GLU A 121 -56.04 -6.40 -54.36
CA GLU A 121 -56.46 -7.72 -54.89
C GLU A 121 -55.12 -8.41 -55.43
N LYS A 122 -54.95 -9.56 -56.13
CA LYS A 122 -55.76 -10.57 -56.83
C LYS A 122 -54.94 -11.87 -57.04
N THR A 123 -55.59 -13.01 -57.27
CA THR A 123 -55.15 -14.30 -57.93
C THR A 123 -53.64 -14.59 -58.10
N ILE A 124 -52.97 -15.48 -57.34
CA ILE A 124 -53.10 -16.97 -57.23
C ILE A 124 -52.67 -17.78 -58.48
N GLU A 125 -51.53 -18.49 -58.36
CA GLU A 125 -51.12 -19.88 -58.78
C GLU A 125 -51.49 -20.49 -60.18
N PRO A 126 -50.94 -21.66 -60.63
CA PRO A 126 -49.95 -22.59 -60.00
C PRO A 126 -48.73 -23.03 -60.87
N GLU A 127 -47.80 -23.72 -60.20
CA GLU A 127 -46.86 -24.79 -60.65
C GLU A 127 -45.92 -24.70 -61.89
N LEU A 128 -44.75 -25.35 -61.68
CA LEU A 128 -43.88 -26.09 -62.61
C LEU A 128 -42.81 -25.41 -63.51
N SER A 129 -41.73 -26.18 -63.66
CA SER A 129 -40.61 -26.11 -64.63
C SER A 129 -39.46 -25.12 -64.39
N HIS A 130 -38.24 -25.68 -64.32
CA HIS A 130 -36.98 -24.98 -64.64
C HIS A 130 -36.64 -25.20 -66.12
N GLN A 131 -36.15 -24.17 -66.83
CA GLN A 131 -35.40 -24.35 -68.08
C GLN A 131 -34.13 -23.48 -68.11
N ASN A 132 -33.05 -24.05 -68.65
CA ASN A 132 -31.73 -23.40 -68.81
C ASN A 132 -31.57 -22.78 -70.20
N ILE A 133 -31.23 -21.48 -70.28
CA ILE A 133 -30.64 -20.80 -71.44
C ILE A 133 -29.74 -19.66 -70.91
N SER A 134 -28.57 -19.29 -71.43
CA SER A 134 -27.48 -19.94 -72.20
C SER A 134 -26.36 -18.91 -72.46
N LYS A 135 -25.11 -19.34 -72.77
CA LYS A 135 -23.93 -18.53 -73.23
C LYS A 135 -23.31 -17.60 -72.15
N ASN A 136 -22.04 -17.20 -72.18
CA ASN A 136 -20.84 -17.53 -73.01
C ASN A 136 -19.58 -17.35 -72.08
N ASP A 137 -18.31 -17.61 -72.40
CA ASP A 137 -17.60 -17.70 -73.69
C ASP A 137 -16.28 -18.54 -73.65
N SER A 138 -15.82 -18.96 -74.83
CA SER A 138 -14.47 -19.40 -75.30
C SER A 138 -13.26 -19.45 -74.33
N ASN A 139 -12.38 -20.47 -74.33
CA ASN A 139 -11.51 -20.80 -75.47
C ASN A 139 -10.70 -22.15 -75.40
N ASN A 140 -10.83 -22.95 -76.47
CA ASN A 140 -9.75 -23.54 -77.31
C ASN A 140 -8.50 -24.28 -76.74
N THR A 141 -8.31 -25.55 -77.14
CA THR A 141 -7.00 -26.10 -77.61
C THR A 141 -7.23 -27.23 -78.66
N PHE A 142 -6.28 -27.40 -79.58
CA PHE A 142 -6.25 -28.35 -80.72
C PHE A 142 -5.92 -29.83 -80.26
N ASN A 143 -5.97 -30.91 -81.07
CA ASN A 143 -5.99 -31.02 -82.54
C ASN A 143 -6.61 -32.31 -83.16
N GLU A 144 -6.99 -32.18 -84.44
CA GLU A 144 -6.91 -33.12 -85.59
C GLU A 144 -7.62 -34.50 -85.76
N ASN A 145 -8.42 -34.53 -86.85
CA ASN A 145 -8.42 -35.46 -88.00
C ASN A 145 -9.38 -36.69 -88.15
N LYS A 146 -10.49 -36.41 -88.86
CA LYS A 146 -11.01 -37.10 -90.06
C LYS A 146 -11.66 -38.51 -90.02
N SER A 147 -12.98 -38.47 -89.82
CA SER A 147 -14.01 -38.81 -90.83
C SER A 147 -13.87 -40.05 -91.74
N ILE A 148 -14.75 -41.05 -91.53
CA ILE A 148 -15.27 -41.92 -92.61
C ILE A 148 -16.80 -42.09 -92.46
N HIS A 149 -17.58 -41.62 -93.45
CA HIS A 149 -18.99 -42.00 -93.58
C HIS A 149 -19.13 -43.36 -94.28
N LYS A 150 -20.12 -44.19 -93.88
CA LYS A 150 -20.74 -45.15 -94.83
C LYS A 150 -22.15 -45.66 -94.44
N ARG A 151 -23.11 -45.21 -95.25
CA ARG A 151 -24.20 -46.01 -95.85
C ARG A 151 -25.21 -46.69 -94.89
N THR A 152 -26.31 -45.99 -94.65
CA THR A 152 -27.62 -46.56 -94.31
C THR A 152 -28.08 -47.62 -95.33
N LYS A 153 -28.87 -48.60 -94.87
CA LYS A 153 -29.68 -49.49 -95.70
C LYS A 153 -31.12 -49.49 -95.14
N ARG A 154 -32.12 -49.24 -95.99
CA ARG A 154 -33.53 -49.52 -95.65
C ARG A 154 -33.78 -51.02 -95.69
N SER A 155 -34.59 -51.49 -94.75
CA SER A 155 -35.50 -52.64 -94.91
C SER A 155 -36.84 -52.21 -94.31
N THR A 156 -37.94 -52.80 -94.78
CA THR A 156 -39.30 -52.37 -94.48
C THR A 156 -39.84 -52.92 -93.16
N ASP A 157 -40.95 -52.34 -92.74
CA ASP A 157 -41.62 -52.50 -91.45
C ASP A 157 -42.06 -53.94 -91.11
N ASN A 158 -42.10 -54.22 -89.81
CA ASN A 158 -43.39 -54.34 -89.12
C ASN A 158 -43.21 -54.01 -87.63
N ASN A 159 -44.09 -53.16 -87.10
CA ASN A 159 -44.03 -52.70 -85.72
C ASN A 159 -44.92 -53.61 -84.85
N VAL A 160 -44.31 -54.38 -83.95
CA VAL A 160 -44.96 -55.25 -82.96
C VAL A 160 -44.23 -55.04 -81.64
N ASP A 161 -44.96 -55.14 -80.52
CA ASP A 161 -44.47 -54.85 -79.18
C ASP A 161 -43.30 -55.81 -78.80
N ASN A 162 -42.07 -55.29 -78.88
CA ASN A 162 -40.89 -56.09 -79.18
C ASN A 162 -40.06 -56.50 -77.94
N ASN A 163 -40.58 -56.28 -76.74
CA ASN A 163 -39.95 -56.73 -75.48
C ASN A 163 -40.35 -58.18 -75.10
N GLN A 164 -41.31 -58.79 -75.80
CA GLN A 164 -41.62 -60.22 -75.64
C GLN A 164 -40.64 -61.08 -76.44
N ASP A 165 -40.04 -62.07 -75.78
CA ASP A 165 -39.14 -63.02 -76.41
C ASP A 165 -39.87 -63.85 -77.48
N GLN A 166 -39.36 -63.82 -78.72
CA GLN A 166 -39.93 -64.53 -79.88
C GLN A 166 -39.96 -66.07 -79.74
N MET A 167 -39.26 -66.61 -78.74
CA MET A 167 -39.26 -68.03 -78.39
C MET A 167 -40.37 -68.41 -77.41
N SER A 168 -41.03 -67.46 -76.74
CA SER A 168 -42.07 -67.71 -75.73
C SER A 168 -43.22 -68.60 -76.21
N ILE A 169 -43.53 -68.54 -77.51
CA ILE A 169 -44.51 -69.42 -78.16
C ILE A 169 -44.20 -70.93 -78.04
N ASN A 170 -42.95 -71.30 -77.71
CA ASN A 170 -42.52 -72.68 -77.47
C ASN A 170 -42.88 -73.21 -76.06
N GLU A 171 -43.53 -72.41 -75.20
CA GLU A 171 -44.14 -72.88 -73.93
C GLU A 171 -45.41 -73.75 -74.17
N THR A 172 -45.67 -74.18 -75.42
CA THR A 172 -46.81 -75.02 -75.84
C THR A 172 -46.35 -76.23 -76.68
N ASN A 173 -47.13 -77.32 -76.71
CA ASN A 173 -46.93 -78.56 -77.49
C ASN A 173 -45.72 -79.46 -77.12
N SER A 174 -45.99 -80.63 -76.54
CA SER A 174 -44.97 -81.66 -76.25
C SER A 174 -45.52 -83.09 -76.36
N GLY A 175 -44.63 -84.04 -76.65
CA GLY A 175 -44.94 -85.48 -76.58
C GLY A 175 -45.91 -86.00 -77.65
N GLN A 176 -46.08 -85.28 -78.76
CA GLN A 176 -47.26 -85.42 -79.63
C GLN A 176 -47.22 -86.62 -80.60
N ILE A 177 -46.12 -87.39 -80.63
CA ILE A 177 -46.04 -88.62 -81.42
C ILE A 177 -46.59 -89.80 -80.61
N ILE A 178 -47.75 -90.29 -81.00
CA ILE A 178 -48.38 -91.50 -80.48
C ILE A 178 -47.56 -92.72 -80.95
N ASN A 179 -47.24 -93.64 -80.01
CA ASN A 179 -46.52 -94.89 -80.31
C ASN A 179 -45.21 -94.69 -81.12
N GLY A 180 -44.46 -93.62 -80.86
CA GLY A 180 -43.19 -93.35 -81.56
C GLY A 180 -42.10 -94.41 -81.34
N THR A 181 -42.25 -95.25 -80.31
CA THR A 181 -41.37 -96.38 -79.99
C THR A 181 -41.77 -97.70 -80.66
N PHE A 182 -42.93 -97.76 -81.32
CA PHE A 182 -43.49 -98.99 -81.92
C PHE A 182 -43.66 -100.16 -80.92
N THR A 183 -44.00 -99.84 -79.68
CA THR A 183 -44.17 -100.80 -78.57
C THR A 183 -45.59 -100.87 -78.02
N ASP A 184 -46.50 -99.98 -78.43
CA ASP A 184 -47.91 -100.06 -78.05
C ASP A 184 -48.60 -101.21 -78.80
N THR A 185 -49.29 -102.06 -78.04
CA THR A 185 -50.03 -103.24 -78.51
C THR A 185 -51.54 -103.08 -78.40
N SER A 186 -52.04 -101.91 -78.00
CA SER A 186 -53.46 -101.61 -77.76
C SER A 186 -54.40 -102.01 -78.91
N ASN A 187 -54.01 -101.75 -80.17
CA ASN A 187 -54.76 -102.17 -81.37
C ASN A 187 -54.45 -103.61 -81.83
N GLY A 188 -53.90 -104.46 -80.97
CA GLY A 188 -53.65 -105.88 -81.24
C GLY A 188 -52.41 -106.15 -82.10
N ALA A 189 -51.42 -105.27 -82.05
CA ALA A 189 -50.10 -105.49 -82.63
C ALA A 189 -49.30 -106.53 -81.83
N VAL A 190 -48.56 -107.39 -82.52
CA VAL A 190 -47.61 -108.35 -81.96
C VAL A 190 -46.20 -107.76 -82.04
N ILE A 191 -45.50 -107.71 -80.92
CA ILE A 191 -44.10 -107.26 -80.86
C ILE A 191 -43.18 -108.47 -81.09
N PRO A 192 -42.18 -108.39 -82.00
CA PRO A 192 -41.23 -109.47 -82.23
C PRO A 192 -40.46 -109.82 -80.96
N THR A 193 -40.36 -111.11 -80.66
CA THR A 193 -39.79 -111.60 -79.39
C THR A 193 -38.26 -111.79 -79.43
N ASN A 194 -37.61 -111.66 -80.59
CA ASN A 194 -36.16 -111.84 -80.74
C ASN A 194 -35.60 -111.10 -81.98
N GLN A 195 -34.30 -110.80 -81.97
CA GLN A 195 -33.53 -110.04 -82.97
C GLN A 195 -33.51 -110.63 -84.40
N THR A 196 -33.96 -111.88 -84.57
CA THR A 196 -34.01 -112.57 -85.87
C THR A 196 -35.44 -112.82 -86.39
N VAL A 197 -36.45 -112.28 -85.71
CA VAL A 197 -37.89 -112.49 -85.99
C VAL A 197 -38.53 -111.17 -86.40
N SER A 198 -39.46 -111.25 -87.35
CA SER A 198 -40.26 -110.14 -87.89
C SER A 198 -41.74 -110.48 -87.76
N GLU A 199 -42.51 -109.58 -87.13
CA GLU A 199 -43.96 -109.76 -86.94
C GLU A 199 -44.75 -109.01 -87.99
N MET A 200 -45.58 -109.75 -88.73
CA MET A 200 -46.36 -109.24 -89.87
C MET A 200 -47.68 -108.66 -89.39
N ASN A 201 -47.58 -107.52 -88.72
CA ASN A 201 -48.76 -106.78 -88.28
C ASN A 201 -49.46 -106.15 -89.49
N GLN A 202 -50.77 -106.37 -89.58
CA GLN A 202 -51.63 -105.60 -90.49
C GLN A 202 -51.58 -104.12 -90.11
N ALA A 203 -51.54 -103.23 -91.10
CA ALA A 203 -51.27 -101.81 -90.90
C ALA A 203 -52.13 -101.15 -89.80
N GLY A 204 -53.45 -101.39 -89.81
CA GLY A 204 -54.39 -100.83 -88.83
C GLY A 204 -54.20 -101.30 -87.38
N LYS A 205 -53.33 -102.30 -87.12
CA LYS A 205 -52.98 -102.75 -85.77
C LYS A 205 -51.90 -101.90 -85.10
N ILE A 206 -51.13 -101.11 -85.86
CA ILE A 206 -50.08 -100.26 -85.28
C ILE A 206 -50.70 -98.94 -84.83
N THR A 207 -50.98 -98.82 -83.52
CA THR A 207 -51.65 -97.64 -82.95
C THR A 207 -50.94 -96.35 -83.35
N GLY A 208 -51.71 -95.38 -83.86
CA GLY A 208 -51.24 -94.05 -84.26
C GLY A 208 -50.53 -93.95 -85.62
N TRP A 209 -50.25 -95.06 -86.32
CA TRP A 209 -49.50 -95.02 -87.58
C TRP A 209 -50.35 -95.38 -88.80
N HIS A 210 -50.19 -94.60 -89.88
CA HIS A 210 -50.92 -94.79 -91.12
C HIS A 210 -49.98 -95.19 -92.26
N VAL A 211 -50.39 -96.17 -93.07
CA VAL A 211 -49.75 -96.47 -94.36
C VAL A 211 -50.10 -95.40 -95.40
N LYS A 212 -49.23 -95.23 -96.41
CA LYS A 212 -49.40 -94.21 -97.45
C LYS A 212 -50.30 -94.65 -98.60
N ASP A 213 -50.11 -95.86 -99.12
CA ASP A 213 -50.71 -96.30 -100.38
C ASP A 213 -51.65 -97.50 -100.13
N ASN A 214 -52.84 -97.55 -100.77
CA ASN A 214 -53.89 -98.53 -100.45
C ASN A 214 -53.49 -100.02 -100.64
N ASP A 215 -52.44 -100.31 -101.40
CA ASP A 215 -51.89 -101.66 -101.56
C ASP A 215 -51.11 -102.15 -100.30
N GLN A 216 -50.79 -101.24 -99.37
CA GLN A 216 -50.00 -101.52 -98.16
C GLN A 216 -50.89 -102.05 -97.04
N THR A 217 -50.95 -103.37 -96.92
CA THR A 217 -51.76 -104.05 -95.90
C THR A 217 -51.00 -104.36 -94.61
N GLU A 218 -49.67 -104.22 -94.59
CA GLU A 218 -48.78 -104.64 -93.50
C GLU A 218 -47.81 -103.52 -93.08
N ILE A 219 -47.60 -103.36 -91.76
CA ILE A 219 -46.47 -102.61 -91.18
C ILE A 219 -45.68 -103.62 -90.34
N PRO A 220 -44.63 -104.27 -90.88
CA PRO A 220 -43.88 -105.26 -90.13
C PRO A 220 -43.11 -104.59 -88.99
N LEU A 221 -43.14 -105.22 -87.82
CA LEU A 221 -42.30 -104.82 -86.70
C LEU A 221 -41.09 -105.75 -86.60
N VAL A 222 -39.90 -105.16 -86.45
CA VAL A 222 -38.65 -105.87 -86.20
C VAL A 222 -38.02 -105.38 -84.90
N TRP A 223 -37.46 -106.29 -84.12
CA TRP A 223 -36.55 -105.91 -83.04
C TRP A 223 -35.26 -105.40 -83.70
N GLY A 224 -34.83 -104.19 -83.35
CA GLY A 224 -33.85 -103.39 -84.11
C GLY A 224 -32.69 -104.21 -84.72
N PRO A 225 -32.68 -104.48 -86.03
CA PRO A 225 -31.75 -105.43 -86.62
C PRO A 225 -30.32 -104.87 -86.65
N LYS A 226 -29.36 -105.67 -86.21
CA LYS A 226 -27.92 -105.38 -86.32
C LYS A 226 -27.48 -105.36 -87.79
N ALA A 227 -27.50 -104.20 -88.43
CA ALA A 227 -26.91 -104.00 -89.73
C ALA A 227 -25.39 -104.25 -89.67
N LEU A 228 -24.95 -105.40 -90.18
CA LEU A 228 -23.54 -105.60 -90.54
C LEU A 228 -23.26 -104.72 -91.78
N PRO A 229 -22.11 -103.99 -91.87
CA PRO A 229 -20.80 -104.45 -91.41
C PRO A 229 -19.87 -103.30 -90.85
N PRO A 230 -18.53 -103.40 -90.93
CA PRO A 230 -17.64 -103.28 -89.77
C PRO A 230 -17.26 -101.84 -89.34
N TYR A 231 -17.89 -100.78 -89.88
CA TYR A 231 -17.26 -99.45 -89.93
C TYR A 231 -17.65 -98.42 -88.85
N ASN A 232 -18.68 -98.62 -88.02
CA ASN A 232 -18.91 -97.77 -86.83
C ASN A 232 -19.83 -98.44 -85.79
N PRO A 233 -19.37 -98.76 -84.56
CA PRO A 233 -20.22 -99.39 -83.54
C PRO A 233 -21.17 -98.39 -82.83
N TYR A 234 -20.79 -97.12 -82.70
CA TYR A 234 -21.43 -96.16 -81.78
C TYR A 234 -22.85 -95.73 -82.17
N VAL A 235 -23.25 -95.96 -83.42
CA VAL A 235 -24.61 -95.65 -83.90
C VAL A 235 -25.61 -96.74 -83.53
N PHE A 236 -25.17 -98.00 -83.43
CA PHE A 236 -26.05 -99.16 -83.28
C PHE A 236 -26.43 -99.45 -81.82
N ASP A 237 -25.61 -99.03 -80.86
CA ASP A 237 -25.94 -99.21 -79.44
C ASP A 237 -27.21 -98.43 -79.03
N LYS A 238 -27.51 -97.31 -79.71
CA LYS A 238 -28.77 -96.57 -79.53
C LYS A 238 -29.98 -97.21 -80.22
N THR A 239 -29.80 -98.27 -81.00
CA THR A 239 -30.89 -99.14 -81.49
C THR A 239 -31.06 -100.43 -80.67
N ASN A 240 -30.19 -100.71 -79.69
CA ASN A 240 -30.38 -101.87 -78.81
C ASN A 240 -31.73 -101.76 -78.07
N ASN A 241 -32.47 -102.87 -78.05
CA ASN A 241 -33.75 -103.02 -77.36
C ASN A 241 -34.84 -102.00 -77.75
N LYS A 242 -34.79 -101.50 -78.99
CA LYS A 242 -35.85 -100.69 -79.61
C LYS A 242 -36.56 -101.52 -80.69
N ILE A 243 -37.87 -101.34 -80.80
CA ILE A 243 -38.66 -101.87 -81.92
C ILE A 243 -38.58 -100.86 -83.07
N ALA A 244 -38.50 -101.37 -84.29
CA ALA A 244 -38.54 -100.56 -85.50
C ALA A 244 -39.65 -101.02 -86.45
N ALA A 245 -40.40 -100.07 -87.01
CA ALA A 245 -41.33 -100.32 -88.10
C ALA A 245 -40.58 -100.38 -89.44
N VAL A 246 -40.86 -101.40 -90.25
CA VAL A 246 -40.23 -101.63 -91.56
C VAL A 246 -40.92 -100.79 -92.64
N LEU A 247 -40.14 -100.01 -93.41
CA LEU A 247 -40.66 -99.06 -94.41
C LEU A 247 -40.60 -99.58 -95.86
N SER A 248 -40.12 -100.80 -96.08
CA SER A 248 -40.12 -101.49 -97.38
C SER A 248 -39.76 -102.97 -97.23
N LYS A 249 -40.27 -103.81 -98.13
CA LYS A 249 -40.08 -105.27 -98.20
C LYS A 249 -39.67 -105.67 -99.62
N TYR A 250 -38.84 -106.70 -99.79
CA TYR A 250 -38.46 -107.23 -101.11
C TYR A 250 -38.63 -108.75 -101.16
N PRO A 251 -39.22 -109.32 -102.23
CA PRO A 251 -39.65 -110.71 -102.25
C PRO A 251 -38.52 -111.73 -102.46
N ASN A 252 -37.32 -111.31 -102.85
CA ASN A 252 -36.18 -112.20 -103.09
C ASN A 252 -34.82 -111.48 -102.89
N ASN A 253 -33.73 -112.19 -103.24
CA ASN A 253 -32.34 -111.80 -102.98
C ASN A 253 -31.62 -111.26 -104.23
N LEU A 254 -32.34 -110.96 -105.31
CA LEU A 254 -31.77 -110.42 -106.55
C LEU A 254 -31.76 -108.90 -106.53
N GLY A 255 -30.65 -108.31 -106.98
CA GLY A 255 -30.49 -106.86 -107.06
C GLY A 255 -31.47 -106.22 -108.05
N GLY A 256 -32.06 -105.09 -107.68
CA GLY A 256 -32.94 -104.31 -108.56
C GLY A 256 -34.38 -104.83 -108.72
N VAL A 257 -34.78 -105.86 -107.98
CA VAL A 257 -36.19 -106.34 -107.97
C VAL A 257 -37.11 -105.32 -107.27
N ALA A 258 -38.33 -105.19 -107.79
CA ALA A 258 -39.36 -104.31 -107.25
C ALA A 258 -39.73 -104.66 -105.79
N GLY A 259 -40.10 -103.64 -105.01
CA GLY A 259 -40.59 -103.83 -103.66
C GLY A 259 -41.93 -104.58 -103.63
N ASP A 260 -42.13 -105.36 -102.57
CA ASP A 260 -43.43 -105.92 -102.24
C ASP A 260 -44.37 -104.76 -101.84
N LYS A 261 -45.49 -104.64 -102.54
CA LYS A 261 -46.47 -103.56 -102.36
C LYS A 261 -47.14 -103.56 -100.98
N THR A 262 -47.16 -104.71 -100.30
CA THR A 262 -47.83 -104.86 -98.99
C THR A 262 -47.20 -104.04 -97.87
N VAL A 263 -45.96 -103.55 -98.04
CA VAL A 263 -45.21 -102.80 -97.02
C VAL A 263 -44.51 -101.60 -97.66
N GLY A 264 -44.68 -100.42 -97.06
CA GLY A 264 -44.15 -99.17 -97.61
C GLY A 264 -44.08 -98.01 -96.61
N PRO A 265 -44.12 -96.76 -97.11
CA PRO A 265 -44.04 -95.57 -96.26
C PRO A 265 -45.16 -95.49 -95.23
N ILE A 266 -44.81 -95.00 -94.04
CA ILE A 266 -45.77 -94.73 -92.95
C ILE A 266 -45.72 -93.26 -92.55
N TYR A 267 -46.81 -92.74 -91.99
CA TYR A 267 -46.88 -91.37 -91.48
C TYR A 267 -47.73 -91.26 -90.21
N GLN A 268 -47.56 -90.13 -89.52
CA GLN A 268 -48.43 -89.66 -88.46
C GLN A 268 -48.61 -88.14 -88.57
N ASP A 269 -49.79 -87.66 -88.20
CA ASP A 269 -50.16 -86.25 -88.24
C ASP A 269 -50.15 -85.66 -86.83
N VAL A 270 -49.47 -84.53 -86.66
CA VAL A 270 -49.18 -83.88 -85.37
C VAL A 270 -49.68 -82.43 -85.41
N ASP A 271 -50.51 -82.06 -84.43
CA ASP A 271 -50.97 -80.68 -84.23
C ASP A 271 -49.81 -79.79 -83.75
N VAL A 272 -49.70 -78.55 -84.23
CA VAL A 272 -48.61 -77.63 -83.87
C VAL A 272 -49.11 -76.19 -83.74
N THR A 273 -48.57 -75.43 -82.79
CA THR A 273 -48.80 -73.96 -82.74
C THR A 273 -48.19 -73.33 -84.01
N PRO A 274 -48.98 -72.65 -84.86
CA PRO A 274 -48.46 -72.01 -86.06
C PRO A 274 -47.40 -70.98 -85.69
N GLY A 275 -46.26 -70.99 -86.39
CA GLY A 275 -45.17 -70.08 -86.07
C GLY A 275 -44.41 -70.41 -84.77
N SER A 276 -44.41 -71.67 -84.29
CA SER A 276 -43.47 -72.16 -83.28
C SER A 276 -42.17 -72.76 -83.89
N GLU A 277 -41.18 -73.11 -83.06
CA GLU A 277 -40.18 -74.11 -83.43
C GLU A 277 -40.63 -75.49 -82.95
N VAL A 278 -40.47 -76.54 -83.77
CA VAL A 278 -40.61 -77.94 -83.34
C VAL A 278 -39.32 -78.73 -83.55
N GLN A 279 -38.88 -79.46 -82.52
CA GLN A 279 -37.77 -80.39 -82.59
C GLN A 279 -38.28 -81.79 -82.99
N LEU A 280 -37.87 -82.28 -84.16
CA LEU A 280 -38.05 -83.67 -84.58
C LEU A 280 -36.83 -84.51 -84.19
N TYR A 281 -37.08 -85.58 -83.44
CA TYR A 281 -36.12 -86.63 -83.12
C TYR A 281 -36.61 -87.96 -83.71
N PHE A 282 -35.71 -88.76 -84.29
CA PHE A 282 -35.98 -90.17 -84.65
C PHE A 282 -34.68 -90.95 -84.84
N ILE A 283 -34.79 -92.27 -84.92
CA ILE A 283 -33.68 -93.18 -85.24
C ILE A 283 -34.02 -93.97 -86.50
N GLY A 284 -33.19 -93.85 -87.54
CA GLY A 284 -33.30 -94.66 -88.77
C GLY A 284 -32.30 -95.81 -88.78
N THR A 285 -32.71 -97.00 -89.25
CA THR A 285 -31.86 -98.18 -89.43
C THR A 285 -32.05 -98.81 -90.82
N SER A 286 -31.16 -99.74 -91.20
CA SER A 286 -31.13 -100.43 -92.50
C SER A 286 -31.03 -101.94 -92.31
N MET A 287 -31.79 -102.71 -93.08
CA MET A 287 -31.87 -104.17 -92.93
C MET A 287 -31.00 -104.90 -93.96
N GLY A 288 -29.85 -105.40 -93.50
CA GLY A 288 -29.19 -106.59 -94.06
C GLY A 288 -28.40 -106.46 -95.36
N ASN A 289 -27.44 -105.53 -95.48
CA ASN A 289 -26.43 -105.58 -96.56
C ASN A 289 -25.14 -104.81 -96.22
N THR A 290 -24.02 -105.25 -96.80
CA THR A 290 -22.70 -104.64 -96.63
C THR A 290 -22.41 -103.44 -97.56
N ASN A 291 -22.95 -103.45 -98.79
CA ASN A 291 -22.52 -102.56 -99.88
C ASN A 291 -23.64 -101.71 -100.54
N GLY A 292 -24.76 -101.51 -99.87
CA GLY A 292 -25.90 -100.70 -100.32
C GLY A 292 -26.93 -100.63 -99.19
N ILE A 293 -27.37 -99.42 -98.81
CA ILE A 293 -27.87 -99.16 -97.44
C ILE A 293 -29.19 -98.40 -97.51
N ASN A 294 -30.28 -99.15 -97.35
CA ASN A 294 -31.63 -98.61 -97.28
C ASN A 294 -31.81 -97.79 -96.00
N GLY A 295 -31.52 -96.50 -96.10
CA GLY A 295 -31.76 -95.51 -95.05
C GLY A 295 -33.21 -95.05 -94.95
N VAL A 296 -33.51 -94.28 -93.91
CA VAL A 296 -34.80 -93.59 -93.74
C VAL A 296 -34.68 -92.15 -94.23
N LYS A 297 -35.63 -91.72 -95.05
CA LYS A 297 -35.89 -90.32 -95.36
C LYS A 297 -37.19 -89.90 -94.67
N VAL A 298 -37.23 -88.68 -94.15
CA VAL A 298 -38.44 -88.05 -93.60
C VAL A 298 -38.89 -86.91 -94.51
N SER A 299 -40.19 -86.82 -94.72
CA SER A 299 -40.87 -85.76 -95.46
C SER A 299 -41.98 -85.19 -94.58
N ILE A 300 -41.96 -83.88 -94.36
CA ILE A 300 -42.97 -83.14 -93.60
C ILE A 300 -43.89 -82.43 -94.60
N TYR A 301 -45.19 -82.65 -94.48
CA TYR A 301 -46.23 -81.95 -95.24
C TYR A 301 -47.13 -81.16 -94.29
N ASP A 302 -47.90 -80.21 -94.81
CA ASP A 302 -49.10 -79.75 -94.11
C ASP A 302 -50.13 -80.90 -94.10
N SER A 303 -50.57 -81.32 -92.91
CA SER A 303 -51.58 -82.38 -92.77
C SER A 303 -52.96 -81.92 -93.25
N ASN A 304 -53.24 -80.62 -93.19
CA ASN A 304 -54.48 -80.04 -93.72
C ASN A 304 -54.50 -80.01 -95.26
N ASN A 305 -53.31 -80.01 -95.89
CA ASN A 305 -53.11 -80.03 -97.33
C ASN A 305 -52.10 -81.13 -97.71
N PRO A 306 -52.45 -82.44 -97.67
CA PRO A 306 -51.49 -83.55 -97.69
C PRO A 306 -50.55 -83.67 -98.89
N THR A 307 -50.74 -82.87 -99.94
CA THR A 307 -49.84 -82.77 -101.11
C THR A 307 -48.76 -81.68 -100.96
N ASP A 308 -48.92 -80.76 -100.01
CA ASP A 308 -48.03 -79.62 -99.79
C ASP A 308 -46.81 -80.01 -98.97
N LEU A 309 -45.74 -80.39 -99.67
CA LEU A 309 -44.45 -80.71 -99.05
C LEU A 309 -43.82 -79.45 -98.45
N LEU A 310 -43.52 -79.48 -97.15
CA LEU A 310 -42.85 -78.40 -96.43
C LEU A 310 -41.34 -78.65 -96.31
N TYR A 311 -40.94 -79.91 -96.14
CA TYR A 311 -39.56 -80.36 -96.00
C TYR A 311 -39.41 -81.81 -96.48
N SER A 312 -38.29 -82.15 -97.12
CA SER A 312 -37.88 -83.55 -97.34
C SER A 312 -36.38 -83.67 -97.16
N GLY A 313 -35.93 -84.61 -96.33
CA GLY A 313 -34.52 -84.81 -96.06
C GLY A 313 -34.24 -86.08 -95.27
N ARG A 314 -32.96 -86.39 -95.10
CA ARG A 314 -32.49 -87.63 -94.46
C ARG A 314 -31.25 -87.37 -93.60
N PRO A 315 -30.99 -88.20 -92.59
CA PRO A 315 -29.68 -88.23 -91.94
C PRO A 315 -28.59 -88.45 -92.99
N ASN A 316 -27.45 -87.79 -92.82
CA ASN A 316 -26.24 -87.98 -93.64
C ASN A 316 -25.05 -88.29 -92.72
N THR A 317 -25.02 -89.54 -92.31
CA THR A 317 -24.02 -90.19 -91.46
C THR A 317 -22.87 -90.67 -92.34
N ALA A 318 -21.87 -89.82 -92.56
CA ALA A 318 -20.70 -90.12 -93.41
C ALA A 318 -21.09 -90.70 -94.79
N SER A 319 -21.97 -90.00 -95.51
CA SER A 319 -22.56 -90.41 -96.79
C SER A 319 -23.52 -91.62 -96.74
N LYS A 320 -23.99 -92.02 -95.55
CA LYS A 320 -25.04 -93.05 -95.33
C LYS A 320 -26.28 -92.44 -94.66
N SER A 321 -27.46 -93.05 -94.83
CA SER A 321 -28.73 -92.47 -94.34
C SER A 321 -29.43 -93.24 -93.20
N PHE A 322 -28.65 -93.60 -92.18
CA PHE A 322 -29.13 -94.21 -90.94
C PHE A 322 -28.48 -93.53 -89.72
N GLY A 323 -29.02 -93.78 -88.52
CA GLY A 323 -28.59 -93.21 -87.25
C GLY A 323 -29.62 -92.29 -86.62
N VAL A 324 -29.20 -91.59 -85.56
CA VAL A 324 -30.06 -90.68 -84.79
C VAL A 324 -30.12 -89.30 -85.45
N PHE A 325 -31.32 -88.78 -85.61
CA PHE A 325 -31.60 -87.43 -86.09
C PHE A 325 -32.13 -86.54 -84.95
N THR A 326 -31.79 -85.27 -84.97
CA THR A 326 -32.37 -84.26 -84.06
C THR A 326 -32.37 -82.91 -84.79
N GLY A 327 -33.47 -82.62 -85.47
CA GLY A 327 -33.65 -81.41 -86.25
C GLY A 327 -34.64 -80.45 -85.60
N VAL A 328 -34.45 -79.15 -85.77
CA VAL A 328 -35.42 -78.10 -85.39
C VAL A 328 -36.01 -77.53 -86.67
N PHE A 329 -37.34 -77.57 -86.77
CA PHE A 329 -38.12 -77.05 -87.87
C PHE A 329 -38.97 -75.87 -87.41
N ASN A 330 -38.78 -74.71 -88.06
CA ASN A 330 -39.65 -73.56 -87.93
C ASN A 330 -41.00 -73.89 -88.59
N VAL A 331 -42.07 -73.97 -87.79
CA VAL A 331 -43.44 -74.14 -88.28
C VAL A 331 -43.85 -72.86 -89.03
N PRO A 332 -44.41 -72.93 -90.25
CA PRO A 332 -44.97 -71.76 -90.91
C PRO A 332 -46.12 -71.13 -90.10
N ASN A 333 -46.25 -69.80 -90.14
CA ASN A 333 -47.24 -69.07 -89.34
C ASN A 333 -48.71 -69.38 -89.67
N ASN A 334 -48.98 -70.14 -90.74
CA ASN A 334 -50.30 -70.55 -91.21
C ASN A 334 -50.55 -72.06 -91.15
N VAL A 335 -49.60 -72.86 -90.64
CA VAL A 335 -49.72 -74.33 -90.58
C VAL A 335 -49.93 -74.76 -89.13
N SER A 336 -51.10 -75.35 -88.86
CA SER A 336 -51.52 -75.86 -87.55
C SER A 336 -51.29 -77.36 -87.37
N ARG A 337 -50.91 -78.10 -88.43
CA ARG A 337 -50.81 -79.56 -88.41
C ARG A 337 -49.77 -80.07 -89.39
N LEU A 338 -48.84 -80.90 -88.93
CA LEU A 338 -47.74 -81.43 -89.72
C LEU A 338 -47.88 -82.95 -89.89
N ARG A 339 -47.84 -83.42 -91.14
CA ARG A 339 -47.73 -84.85 -91.47
C ARG A 339 -46.26 -85.24 -91.54
N PHE A 340 -45.79 -86.01 -90.57
CA PHE A 340 -44.45 -86.60 -90.57
C PHE A 340 -44.49 -87.96 -91.27
N MET A 341 -44.14 -87.99 -92.56
CA MET A 341 -44.05 -89.21 -93.38
C MET A 341 -42.61 -89.71 -93.44
N PHE A 342 -42.43 -91.03 -93.31
CA PHE A 342 -41.13 -91.69 -93.35
C PHE A 342 -41.13 -92.76 -94.45
N GLU A 343 -40.09 -92.78 -95.28
CA GLU A 343 -39.92 -93.76 -96.35
C GLU A 343 -38.48 -94.27 -96.50
N THR A 344 -38.33 -95.47 -97.07
CA THR A 344 -37.01 -95.98 -97.51
C THR A 344 -36.42 -95.07 -98.58
N PHE A 345 -35.16 -94.67 -98.40
CA PHE A 345 -34.48 -93.75 -99.32
C PHE A 345 -34.04 -94.42 -100.65
N GLU A 346 -33.20 -95.46 -100.60
CA GLU A 346 -32.58 -96.04 -101.82
C GLU A 346 -33.54 -96.93 -102.63
N LYS A 347 -34.63 -97.40 -102.00
CA LYS A 347 -35.73 -98.20 -102.57
C LYS A 347 -35.29 -99.40 -103.41
N ARG A 348 -34.18 -100.06 -103.05
CA ARG A 348 -33.62 -101.20 -103.80
C ARG A 348 -33.24 -102.36 -102.88
N SER A 349 -33.49 -103.59 -103.33
CA SER A 349 -32.81 -104.77 -102.79
C SER A 349 -31.36 -104.80 -103.30
N TYR A 350 -30.42 -105.09 -102.41
CA TYR A 350 -29.00 -105.30 -102.70
C TYR A 350 -28.49 -106.43 -101.80
N GLU A 351 -27.91 -107.48 -102.38
CA GLU A 351 -27.26 -108.55 -101.62
C GLU A 351 -26.11 -109.17 -102.41
N SER A 352 -25.19 -109.85 -101.71
CA SER A 352 -24.12 -110.63 -102.32
C SER A 352 -24.40 -112.13 -102.24
N ALA A 353 -23.75 -112.92 -103.09
CA ALA A 353 -24.04 -114.35 -103.27
C ALA A 353 -23.85 -115.24 -102.01
N ASN A 354 -23.26 -114.71 -100.93
CA ASN A 354 -22.95 -115.45 -99.70
C ASN A 354 -24.00 -115.28 -98.57
N GLY A 355 -25.22 -114.84 -98.89
CA GLY A 355 -26.45 -115.12 -98.10
C GLY A 355 -26.50 -114.55 -96.68
N GLY A 356 -26.25 -113.25 -96.51
CA GLY A 356 -26.00 -112.60 -95.20
C GLY A 356 -27.20 -111.96 -94.49
N ARG A 357 -28.45 -112.42 -94.67
CA ARG A 357 -29.62 -111.80 -94.02
C ARG A 357 -29.72 -112.08 -92.50
N ILE A 358 -30.21 -111.09 -91.76
CA ILE A 358 -30.31 -111.09 -90.28
C ILE A 358 -31.58 -111.79 -89.80
N LEU A 359 -32.70 -111.57 -90.49
CA LEU A 359 -33.97 -112.26 -90.25
C LEU A 359 -33.93 -113.67 -90.86
N LYS A 360 -34.68 -114.62 -90.29
CA LYS A 360 -34.72 -116.02 -90.75
C LYS A 360 -36.14 -116.48 -91.07
N GLY A 361 -36.29 -117.35 -92.08
CA GLY A 361 -37.57 -117.89 -92.53
C GLY A 361 -38.16 -117.16 -93.74
N LYS A 362 -39.46 -117.35 -94.01
CA LYS A 362 -40.16 -116.72 -95.15
C LYS A 362 -40.27 -115.19 -95.05
N ASN A 363 -40.22 -114.64 -93.84
CA ASN A 363 -40.48 -113.22 -93.56
C ASN A 363 -39.18 -112.38 -93.56
N ASN A 364 -38.34 -112.59 -94.58
CA ASN A 364 -36.95 -112.12 -94.57
C ASN A 364 -36.73 -110.89 -95.46
N PHE A 365 -36.78 -109.70 -94.86
CA PHE A 365 -36.92 -108.44 -95.60
C PHE A 365 -35.60 -107.66 -95.71
N GLY A 366 -35.25 -107.26 -96.93
CA GLY A 366 -34.42 -106.08 -97.14
C GLY A 366 -35.29 -104.81 -97.03
N GLY A 367 -34.73 -103.71 -96.54
CA GLY A 367 -35.46 -102.44 -96.39
C GLY A 367 -34.83 -101.51 -95.37
N SER A 368 -35.51 -100.40 -95.04
CA SER A 368 -35.16 -99.55 -93.89
C SER A 368 -36.14 -99.77 -92.73
N GLY A 369 -35.73 -99.33 -91.54
CA GLY A 369 -36.58 -99.35 -90.34
C GLY A 369 -36.53 -98.03 -89.56
N LEU A 370 -37.63 -97.67 -88.93
CA LEU A 370 -37.80 -96.43 -88.15
C LEU A 370 -38.09 -96.75 -86.67
N ALA A 371 -37.42 -96.06 -85.74
CA ALA A 371 -37.62 -96.23 -84.30
C ALA A 371 -37.53 -94.91 -83.50
N ASP A 372 -38.14 -94.92 -82.31
CA ASP A 372 -38.06 -93.89 -81.26
C ASP A 372 -38.29 -92.45 -81.76
N VAL A 373 -39.38 -92.24 -82.50
CA VAL A 373 -39.80 -90.96 -83.08
C VAL A 373 -40.42 -90.06 -82.00
N LYS A 374 -40.01 -88.79 -81.93
CA LYS A 374 -40.57 -87.77 -81.02
C LYS A 374 -40.65 -86.41 -81.70
N VAL A 375 -41.70 -85.65 -81.37
CA VAL A 375 -41.87 -84.24 -81.75
C VAL A 375 -42.29 -83.45 -80.51
N ASN A 376 -41.52 -82.40 -80.21
CA ASN A 376 -41.75 -81.42 -79.13
C ASN A 376 -41.59 -80.00 -79.72
N SER A 377 -42.08 -78.97 -79.04
CA SER A 377 -41.70 -77.58 -79.35
C SER A 377 -40.30 -77.21 -78.87
N GLY A 378 -39.81 -76.02 -79.26
CA GLY A 378 -38.48 -75.50 -78.98
C GLY A 378 -38.19 -75.12 -77.52
N ALA A 379 -37.08 -74.42 -77.31
CA ALA A 379 -36.69 -73.85 -76.01
C ALA A 379 -37.33 -72.48 -75.77
N TYR A 380 -37.48 -72.07 -74.51
CA TYR A 380 -37.85 -70.71 -74.09
C TYR A 380 -37.23 -70.42 -72.72
N LEU A 381 -36.41 -69.37 -72.59
CA LEU A 381 -35.80 -68.99 -71.32
C LEU A 381 -36.38 -67.68 -70.75
N LYS A 382 -36.54 -67.64 -69.43
CA LYS A 382 -36.92 -66.44 -68.66
C LYS A 382 -35.81 -66.08 -67.67
N ALA A 383 -35.49 -64.80 -67.56
CA ALA A 383 -34.59 -64.27 -66.52
C ALA A 383 -35.38 -63.61 -65.37
N THR A 384 -34.86 -63.65 -64.15
CA THR A 384 -35.44 -62.98 -62.98
C THR A 384 -34.34 -62.54 -62.00
N THR A 385 -34.40 -61.29 -61.54
CA THR A 385 -33.51 -60.73 -60.52
C THR A 385 -34.23 -60.63 -59.18
N THR A 386 -33.60 -61.11 -58.11
CA THR A 386 -34.16 -61.11 -56.74
C THR A 386 -33.95 -59.80 -55.99
N GLN A 387 -32.85 -59.10 -56.27
CA GLN A 387 -32.48 -57.83 -55.64
C GLN A 387 -32.01 -56.84 -56.71
N THR A 388 -32.44 -55.59 -56.60
CA THR A 388 -32.12 -54.51 -57.56
C THR A 388 -31.43 -53.30 -56.92
N LYS A 389 -31.20 -53.32 -55.61
CA LYS A 389 -30.46 -52.28 -54.87
C LYS A 389 -29.53 -52.93 -53.85
N TYR A 390 -28.28 -52.50 -53.83
CA TYR A 390 -27.22 -52.96 -52.93
C TYR A 390 -26.49 -51.75 -52.34
N THR A 391 -26.08 -51.81 -51.08
CA THR A 391 -25.31 -50.76 -50.41
C THR A 391 -24.07 -51.37 -49.76
N VAL A 392 -22.92 -50.70 -49.87
CA VAL A 392 -21.65 -51.10 -49.26
C VAL A 392 -20.94 -49.89 -48.65
N THR A 393 -20.33 -50.03 -47.47
CA THR A 393 -19.72 -48.92 -46.72
C THR A 393 -18.20 -49.12 -46.64
N SER A 394 -17.42 -48.06 -46.89
CA SER A 394 -15.95 -48.10 -46.77
C SER A 394 -15.52 -48.60 -45.39
N PRO A 395 -14.60 -49.58 -45.29
CA PRO A 395 -14.20 -50.19 -44.01
C PRO A 395 -13.15 -49.37 -43.23
N SER A 396 -12.57 -48.31 -43.81
CA SER A 396 -11.63 -47.42 -43.12
C SER A 396 -11.55 -46.01 -43.74
N THR A 397 -10.90 -45.09 -43.01
CA THR A 397 -10.51 -43.74 -43.47
C THR A 397 -9.54 -43.69 -44.66
N SER A 398 -9.00 -44.84 -45.08
CA SER A 398 -7.89 -44.97 -46.04
C SER A 398 -8.13 -46.02 -47.13
N THR A 399 -9.26 -46.73 -47.12
CA THR A 399 -9.59 -47.74 -48.14
C THR A 399 -9.94 -47.05 -49.46
N SER A 400 -9.47 -47.61 -50.59
CA SER A 400 -9.65 -47.05 -51.94
C SER A 400 -10.65 -47.81 -52.83
N LEU A 401 -10.96 -49.07 -52.52
CA LEU A 401 -11.84 -49.95 -53.30
C LEU A 401 -12.70 -50.82 -52.38
N ILE A 402 -13.93 -51.14 -52.82
CA ILE A 402 -14.88 -52.03 -52.13
C ILE A 402 -15.60 -52.95 -53.13
N ASN A 403 -15.96 -54.17 -52.70
CA ASN A 403 -16.57 -55.17 -53.57
C ASN A 403 -18.09 -55.33 -53.32
N ALA A 404 -18.85 -55.56 -54.39
CA ALA A 404 -20.28 -55.89 -54.35
C ALA A 404 -20.59 -57.09 -55.25
N THR A 405 -21.58 -57.91 -54.90
CA THR A 405 -21.97 -59.12 -55.63
C THR A 405 -23.45 -59.08 -56.01
N LEU A 406 -23.74 -59.40 -57.28
CA LEU A 406 -25.03 -59.29 -57.93
C LEU A 406 -25.52 -60.66 -58.43
N GLU A 407 -26.83 -60.91 -58.44
CA GLU A 407 -27.43 -62.21 -58.79
C GLU A 407 -28.49 -62.11 -59.91
N VAL A 408 -28.66 -63.18 -60.70
CA VAL A 408 -29.82 -63.41 -61.59
C VAL A 408 -30.12 -64.91 -61.72
N SER A 409 -31.40 -65.26 -61.87
CA SER A 409 -31.89 -66.63 -62.09
C SER A 409 -32.42 -66.81 -63.51
N LEU A 410 -32.16 -67.97 -64.13
CA LEU A 410 -32.56 -68.32 -65.50
C LEU A 410 -33.36 -69.63 -65.54
N GLU A 411 -34.60 -69.60 -66.04
CA GLU A 411 -35.56 -70.72 -66.10
C GLU A 411 -35.80 -71.17 -67.55
N ASN A 412 -35.76 -72.47 -67.89
CA ASN A 412 -36.23 -72.99 -69.19
C ASN A 412 -37.67 -73.49 -69.12
N LYS A 413 -38.57 -72.77 -69.79
CA LYS A 413 -40.01 -73.03 -69.90
C LYS A 413 -40.41 -73.71 -71.21
N GLY A 414 -39.48 -73.85 -72.16
CA GLY A 414 -39.73 -74.56 -73.42
C GLY A 414 -39.59 -76.08 -73.29
N HIS A 415 -40.17 -76.82 -74.24
CA HIS A 415 -40.19 -78.30 -74.23
C HIS A 415 -38.97 -78.94 -74.91
N SER A 416 -38.05 -78.13 -75.45
CA SER A 416 -36.71 -78.54 -75.85
C SER A 416 -35.64 -77.81 -75.02
N ARG A 417 -34.48 -78.47 -74.89
CA ARG A 417 -33.31 -77.92 -74.19
C ARG A 417 -32.74 -76.69 -74.91
N SER A 418 -32.27 -75.71 -74.13
CA SER A 418 -31.60 -74.53 -74.68
C SER A 418 -30.14 -74.80 -75.02
N ASN A 419 -29.56 -73.94 -75.86
CA ASN A 419 -28.15 -73.96 -76.24
C ASN A 419 -27.66 -72.53 -76.51
N LYS A 420 -26.34 -72.32 -76.47
CA LYS A 420 -25.65 -71.03 -76.69
C LYS A 420 -26.16 -69.89 -75.76
N THR A 421 -26.52 -70.24 -74.52
CA THR A 421 -27.09 -69.30 -73.54
C THR A 421 -26.05 -68.30 -73.03
N GLN A 422 -26.36 -67.01 -73.05
CA GLN A 422 -25.49 -65.92 -72.63
C GLN A 422 -26.29 -64.84 -71.88
N TYR A 423 -25.90 -64.53 -70.65
CA TYR A 423 -26.33 -63.33 -69.93
C TYR A 423 -25.24 -62.26 -70.06
N LYS A 424 -25.60 -61.02 -70.36
CA LYS A 424 -24.67 -59.95 -70.74
C LYS A 424 -24.96 -58.69 -69.95
N VAL A 425 -23.96 -58.15 -69.27
CA VAL A 425 -24.04 -56.94 -68.44
C VAL A 425 -23.06 -55.89 -68.98
N VAL A 426 -23.45 -54.62 -69.02
CA VAL A 426 -22.51 -53.51 -69.24
C VAL A 426 -22.09 -52.95 -67.88
N LEU A 427 -20.81 -53.07 -67.53
CA LEU A 427 -20.30 -52.55 -66.26
C LEU A 427 -20.12 -51.03 -66.32
N PRO A 428 -20.52 -50.25 -65.30
CA PRO A 428 -20.35 -48.79 -65.29
C PRO A 428 -18.88 -48.33 -65.29
N GLU A 429 -18.68 -47.05 -65.60
CA GLU A 429 -17.36 -46.42 -65.51
C GLU A 429 -16.89 -46.33 -64.05
N GLY A 430 -15.61 -46.62 -63.84
CA GLY A 430 -14.99 -46.79 -62.51
C GLY A 430 -15.18 -48.17 -61.88
N VAL A 431 -15.98 -49.06 -62.48
CA VAL A 431 -16.27 -50.39 -61.93
C VAL A 431 -15.41 -51.47 -62.59
N GLN A 432 -14.83 -52.36 -61.78
CA GLN A 432 -13.99 -53.48 -62.23
C GLN A 432 -14.72 -54.83 -62.05
N PHE A 433 -14.55 -55.76 -63.00
CA PHE A 433 -15.00 -57.14 -62.84
C PHE A 433 -14.04 -57.93 -61.94
N ILE A 434 -14.56 -58.71 -61.00
CA ILE A 434 -13.76 -59.53 -60.07
C ILE A 434 -13.95 -61.02 -60.32
N SER A 435 -15.19 -61.51 -60.32
CA SER A 435 -15.47 -62.95 -60.47
C SER A 435 -16.93 -63.23 -60.87
N ALA A 436 -17.23 -64.47 -61.26
CA ALA A 436 -18.59 -64.93 -61.49
C ALA A 436 -18.73 -66.41 -61.10
N GLN A 437 -19.96 -66.84 -60.79
CA GLN A 437 -20.28 -68.23 -60.43
C GLN A 437 -21.39 -68.79 -61.33
N ASN A 438 -21.39 -70.12 -61.50
CA ASN A 438 -22.34 -70.89 -62.34
C ASN A 438 -22.41 -70.51 -63.84
N ALA A 439 -21.53 -69.61 -64.30
CA ALA A 439 -21.37 -69.21 -65.69
C ALA A 439 -19.89 -68.96 -66.02
N ARG A 440 -19.49 -69.19 -67.28
CA ARG A 440 -18.14 -68.88 -67.77
C ARG A 440 -18.08 -67.42 -68.23
N ALA A 441 -17.53 -66.56 -67.40
CA ALA A 441 -17.38 -65.14 -67.69
C ALA A 441 -16.35 -64.86 -68.80
N ASN A 442 -16.64 -63.86 -69.61
CA ASN A 442 -15.71 -63.21 -70.53
C ASN A 442 -15.98 -61.71 -70.48
N TYR A 443 -15.02 -60.93 -69.99
CA TYR A 443 -15.14 -59.47 -69.86
C TYR A 443 -14.30 -58.76 -70.94
N ASN A 444 -14.94 -57.92 -71.74
CA ASN A 444 -14.27 -57.05 -72.70
C ASN A 444 -14.13 -55.64 -72.11
N SER A 445 -12.90 -55.27 -71.76
CA SER A 445 -12.59 -53.96 -71.16
C SER A 445 -12.80 -52.78 -72.10
N SER A 446 -12.65 -52.98 -73.42
CA SER A 446 -12.79 -51.90 -74.43
C SER A 446 -14.23 -51.43 -74.64
N ASN A 447 -15.23 -52.22 -74.25
CA ASN A 447 -16.66 -51.84 -74.31
C ASN A 447 -17.42 -52.11 -73.00
N ARG A 448 -16.70 -52.44 -71.92
CA ARG A 448 -17.23 -52.77 -70.58
C ARG A 448 -18.27 -53.92 -70.56
N LEU A 449 -18.30 -54.77 -71.59
CA LEU A 449 -19.30 -55.85 -71.70
C LEU A 449 -18.80 -57.12 -71.01
N LEU A 450 -19.47 -57.49 -69.92
CA LEU A 450 -19.34 -58.78 -69.25
C LEU A 450 -20.33 -59.77 -69.87
N THR A 451 -19.82 -60.81 -70.55
CA THR A 451 -20.64 -61.93 -71.07
C THR A 451 -20.47 -63.16 -70.19
N LEU A 452 -21.52 -63.51 -69.46
CA LEU A 452 -21.64 -64.75 -68.67
C LEU A 452 -22.23 -65.85 -69.57
N ASN A 453 -21.39 -66.79 -70.01
CA ASN A 453 -21.83 -67.92 -70.84
C ASN A 453 -22.36 -69.04 -69.95
N VAL A 454 -23.57 -69.52 -70.23
CA VAL A 454 -24.28 -70.51 -69.42
C VAL A 454 -24.44 -71.80 -70.24
N ASP A 455 -24.16 -72.94 -69.63
CA ASP A 455 -24.33 -74.25 -70.27
C ASP A 455 -25.81 -74.51 -70.63
N ARG A 456 -26.06 -75.53 -71.47
CA ARG A 456 -27.42 -75.92 -71.91
C ARG A 456 -28.36 -76.10 -70.71
N ILE A 457 -29.57 -75.54 -70.79
CA ILE A 457 -30.60 -75.65 -69.76
C ILE A 457 -31.69 -76.61 -70.27
N GLU A 458 -31.90 -77.73 -69.58
CA GLU A 458 -32.90 -78.73 -69.96
C GLU A 458 -34.33 -78.23 -69.64
N PRO A 459 -35.38 -78.75 -70.31
CA PRO A 459 -36.77 -78.33 -70.05
C PRO A 459 -37.16 -78.40 -68.58
N GLY A 460 -37.83 -77.35 -68.07
CA GLY A 460 -38.32 -77.27 -66.69
C GLY A 460 -37.24 -77.02 -65.62
N THR A 461 -36.01 -76.64 -65.99
CA THR A 461 -34.91 -76.43 -65.03
C THR A 461 -34.53 -74.95 -64.85
N ILE A 462 -34.02 -74.62 -63.66
CA ILE A 462 -33.60 -73.26 -63.25
C ILE A 462 -32.09 -73.26 -62.93
N LYS A 463 -31.39 -72.17 -63.27
CA LYS A 463 -29.97 -71.96 -62.99
C LYS A 463 -29.68 -70.52 -62.55
N ASN A 464 -29.26 -70.35 -61.29
CA ASN A 464 -28.82 -69.06 -60.74
C ASN A 464 -27.35 -68.82 -61.06
N ILE A 465 -27.00 -67.58 -61.40
CA ILE A 465 -25.63 -67.12 -61.69
C ILE A 465 -25.36 -65.80 -60.96
N THR A 466 -24.12 -65.60 -60.52
CA THR A 466 -23.71 -64.37 -59.79
C THR A 466 -22.46 -63.76 -60.41
N TYR A 467 -22.26 -62.46 -60.18
CA TYR A 467 -21.03 -61.75 -60.56
C TYR A 467 -20.64 -60.71 -59.50
N THR A 468 -19.35 -60.64 -59.20
CA THR A 468 -18.76 -59.71 -58.24
C THR A 468 -17.98 -58.62 -58.97
N VAL A 469 -18.11 -57.40 -58.48
CA VAL A 469 -17.49 -56.19 -59.03
C VAL A 469 -16.86 -55.35 -57.92
N SER A 470 -15.90 -54.50 -58.28
CA SER A 470 -15.23 -53.56 -57.36
C SER A 470 -15.50 -52.10 -57.77
N LEU A 471 -15.67 -51.22 -56.77
CA LEU A 471 -16.03 -49.81 -56.89
C LEU A 471 -15.11 -48.94 -56.01
N PRO A 472 -14.82 -47.67 -56.36
CA PRO A 472 -14.01 -46.78 -55.54
C PRO A 472 -14.74 -46.27 -54.29
N THR A 473 -13.97 -45.99 -53.24
CA THR A 473 -14.43 -45.49 -51.92
C THR A 473 -13.91 -44.08 -51.58
N SER A 474 -13.37 -43.34 -52.55
CA SER A 474 -12.87 -41.97 -52.35
C SER A 474 -13.97 -40.93 -52.15
N GLU A 475 -15.14 -41.15 -52.75
CA GLU A 475 -16.31 -40.29 -52.70
C GLU A 475 -17.61 -41.13 -52.69
N PRO A 476 -18.74 -40.60 -52.18
CA PRO A 476 -20.03 -41.29 -52.25
C PRO A 476 -20.47 -41.46 -53.72
N ILE A 477 -20.82 -42.69 -54.12
CA ILE A 477 -21.26 -42.98 -55.50
C ILE A 477 -22.46 -43.92 -55.56
N LYS A 478 -23.21 -43.85 -56.67
CA LYS A 478 -24.19 -44.86 -57.10
C LYS A 478 -23.90 -45.27 -58.54
N LYS A 479 -24.02 -46.56 -58.85
CA LYS A 479 -23.75 -47.14 -60.18
C LYS A 479 -24.82 -48.19 -60.54
N ASP A 480 -25.32 -48.13 -61.77
CA ASP A 480 -26.46 -48.95 -62.24
C ASP A 480 -26.01 -49.93 -63.36
N PHE A 481 -26.49 -51.17 -63.32
CA PHE A 481 -26.00 -52.32 -64.09
C PHE A 481 -27.12 -52.91 -64.97
N ASP A 482 -27.08 -52.62 -66.26
CA ASP A 482 -28.06 -53.07 -67.26
C ASP A 482 -27.66 -54.40 -67.92
N ALA A 483 -28.64 -55.26 -68.21
CA ALA A 483 -28.37 -56.60 -68.72
C ALA A 483 -29.37 -57.18 -69.75
N THR A 484 -28.91 -58.18 -70.51
CA THR A 484 -29.69 -58.93 -71.53
C THR A 484 -29.39 -60.43 -71.51
N LEU A 485 -30.38 -61.26 -71.87
CA LEU A 485 -30.27 -62.72 -72.02
C LEU A 485 -30.46 -63.14 -73.49
N VAL A 486 -29.61 -64.04 -74.00
CA VAL A 486 -29.63 -64.56 -75.39
C VAL A 486 -29.45 -66.08 -75.41
N TYR A 487 -30.19 -66.82 -76.25
CA TYR A 487 -30.08 -68.30 -76.39
C TYR A 487 -30.77 -68.83 -77.67
N VAL A 488 -30.68 -70.14 -77.94
CA VAL A 488 -31.41 -70.88 -79.00
C VAL A 488 -31.92 -72.25 -78.51
N THR A 489 -32.76 -72.93 -79.29
CA THR A 489 -33.09 -74.37 -79.11
C THR A 489 -31.89 -75.26 -79.53
N ASP A 490 -31.67 -76.42 -78.90
CA ASP A 490 -30.67 -77.39 -79.40
C ASP A 490 -31.21 -78.22 -80.59
N GLY A 491 -30.36 -78.44 -81.61
CA GLY A 491 -30.68 -79.30 -82.77
C GLY A 491 -30.24 -78.71 -84.12
N ILE A 492 -30.46 -79.46 -85.20
CA ILE A 492 -30.04 -79.09 -86.56
C ILE A 492 -31.17 -78.33 -87.27
N ASN A 493 -30.94 -77.09 -87.71
CA ASN A 493 -31.93 -76.32 -88.46
C ASN A 493 -32.38 -77.04 -89.75
N MET A 494 -33.64 -77.48 -89.79
CA MET A 494 -34.23 -78.20 -90.92
C MET A 494 -34.63 -77.25 -92.07
N ASN A 495 -34.88 -75.97 -91.78
CA ASN A 495 -35.28 -74.95 -92.75
C ASN A 495 -34.08 -74.38 -93.52
N ARG A 496 -33.10 -75.21 -93.90
CA ARG A 496 -31.97 -74.85 -94.76
C ARG A 496 -31.60 -76.02 -95.67
N ARG A 497 -31.55 -75.77 -96.97
CA ARG A 497 -31.21 -76.77 -97.99
C ARG A 497 -29.71 -77.03 -98.04
N ASN A 498 -28.92 -75.96 -97.96
CA ASN A 498 -27.46 -76.00 -97.86
C ASN A 498 -26.97 -75.36 -96.55
N GLY A 499 -25.80 -75.79 -96.08
CA GLY A 499 -25.14 -75.16 -94.93
C GLY A 499 -25.76 -75.45 -93.56
N SER A 500 -26.66 -76.43 -93.43
CA SER A 500 -27.13 -76.90 -92.12
C SER A 500 -26.06 -77.76 -91.41
N ARG A 501 -25.03 -77.05 -90.94
CA ARG A 501 -23.91 -77.55 -90.13
C ARG A 501 -23.77 -76.68 -88.88
N ASP A 502 -24.82 -76.59 -88.07
CA ASP A 502 -24.72 -75.88 -86.78
C ASP A 502 -24.02 -76.75 -85.73
N PHE A 503 -22.76 -77.10 -86.03
CA PHE A 503 -21.87 -77.84 -85.17
C PHE A 503 -21.11 -76.87 -84.28
N GLY A 504 -21.67 -76.61 -83.10
CA GLY A 504 -20.89 -76.08 -81.98
C GLY A 504 -19.78 -77.06 -81.63
N SER A 505 -18.53 -76.62 -81.68
CA SER A 505 -17.37 -77.40 -81.27
C SER A 505 -17.29 -77.49 -79.75
N ASN A 506 -17.73 -78.62 -79.19
CA ASN A 506 -17.40 -79.07 -77.83
C ASN A 506 -17.19 -80.60 -77.88
N ALA A 507 -16.16 -81.10 -77.20
CA ALA A 507 -15.75 -82.50 -77.26
C ALA A 507 -16.42 -83.41 -76.21
N ASP A 508 -17.19 -82.81 -75.28
CA ASP A 508 -17.64 -83.48 -74.06
C ASP A 508 -18.87 -84.39 -74.28
N ASP A 509 -19.68 -84.10 -75.31
CA ASP A 509 -20.59 -85.08 -75.90
C ASP A 509 -19.79 -85.88 -76.94
N ASN A 510 -19.48 -87.16 -76.70
CA ASN A 510 -18.74 -88.01 -77.64
C ASN A 510 -19.64 -88.49 -78.81
N TYR A 511 -20.37 -87.54 -79.39
CA TYR A 511 -21.56 -87.76 -80.19
C TYR A 511 -21.39 -87.11 -81.56
N PHE A 512 -21.13 -87.95 -82.55
CA PHE A 512 -21.25 -87.57 -83.95
C PHE A 512 -22.69 -87.12 -84.25
N ARG A 513 -22.96 -85.82 -84.10
CA ARG A 513 -24.20 -85.21 -84.61
C ARG A 513 -24.11 -85.25 -86.14
N TYR A 514 -24.89 -86.12 -86.78
CA TYR A 514 -24.83 -86.31 -88.22
C TYR A 514 -25.69 -85.27 -88.95
N GLY A 515 -25.14 -84.63 -89.97
CA GLY A 515 -25.82 -83.55 -90.70
C GLY A 515 -27.05 -84.03 -91.45
N GLY A 516 -28.09 -83.20 -91.56
CA GLY A 516 -29.19 -83.46 -92.48
C GLY A 516 -28.77 -83.18 -93.92
N TYR A 517 -29.08 -84.09 -94.85
CA TYR A 517 -29.11 -83.74 -96.27
C TYR A 517 -30.55 -83.44 -96.66
N ASN A 518 -30.80 -82.14 -96.87
CA ASN A 518 -32.15 -81.60 -97.02
C ASN A 518 -32.44 -81.43 -98.52
N GLU A 519 -33.12 -82.43 -99.08
CA GLU A 519 -33.40 -82.54 -100.52
C GLU A 519 -34.38 -81.44 -100.98
N TYR A 520 -35.34 -81.11 -100.11
CA TYR A 520 -36.33 -80.06 -100.32
C TYR A 520 -36.62 -79.31 -99.01
N VAL A 521 -36.79 -78.00 -99.10
CA VAL A 521 -37.31 -77.12 -98.04
C VAL A 521 -38.19 -76.07 -98.73
N LYS A 522 -39.43 -75.87 -98.27
CA LYS A 522 -40.37 -74.92 -98.89
C LYS A 522 -39.96 -73.46 -98.70
N THR A 523 -39.30 -73.14 -97.60
CA THR A 523 -38.79 -71.78 -97.30
C THR A 523 -37.55 -71.87 -96.40
N GLU A 524 -36.45 -71.24 -96.80
CA GLU A 524 -35.26 -71.19 -95.96
C GLU A 524 -35.38 -70.13 -94.84
N SER A 525 -34.88 -70.45 -93.65
CA SER A 525 -34.83 -69.51 -92.52
C SER A 525 -33.66 -69.81 -91.56
N ASN A 526 -33.29 -68.81 -90.76
CA ASN A 526 -32.42 -69.04 -89.59
C ASN A 526 -33.20 -69.84 -88.53
N GLN A 527 -32.48 -70.55 -87.67
CA GLN A 527 -33.04 -70.95 -86.38
C GLN A 527 -33.34 -69.68 -85.56
N ARG A 528 -34.43 -69.69 -84.79
CA ARG A 528 -34.81 -68.56 -83.96
C ARG A 528 -33.86 -68.40 -82.77
N ARG A 529 -33.92 -67.23 -82.15
CA ARG A 529 -33.11 -66.87 -80.99
C ARG A 529 -33.97 -66.12 -79.99
N GLY A 530 -33.85 -66.47 -78.71
CA GLY A 530 -34.35 -65.60 -77.66
C GLY A 530 -33.36 -64.47 -77.41
N ASN A 531 -33.90 -63.29 -77.10
CA ASN A 531 -33.15 -62.06 -76.83
C ASN A 531 -34.04 -61.14 -76.00
N VAL A 532 -33.76 -60.98 -74.71
CA VAL A 532 -34.64 -60.26 -73.77
C VAL A 532 -33.83 -59.41 -72.78
N THR A 533 -34.33 -58.22 -72.46
CA THR A 533 -33.74 -57.30 -71.47
C THR A 533 -34.09 -57.73 -70.05
N VAL A 534 -33.19 -57.53 -69.10
CA VAL A 534 -33.34 -57.92 -67.70
C VAL A 534 -33.26 -56.68 -66.80
N ALA A 535 -34.00 -56.67 -65.70
CA ALA A 535 -34.14 -55.51 -64.83
C ALA A 535 -32.79 -55.05 -64.24
N THR A 536 -32.55 -53.74 -64.32
CA THR A 536 -31.35 -53.04 -63.84
C THR A 536 -31.14 -53.26 -62.34
N GLN A 537 -29.88 -53.39 -61.93
CA GLN A 537 -29.47 -53.48 -60.53
C GLN A 537 -28.58 -52.28 -60.16
N SER A 538 -28.71 -51.74 -58.94
CA SER A 538 -27.97 -50.55 -58.46
C SER A 538 -27.05 -50.88 -57.29
N VAL A 539 -25.83 -50.32 -57.26
CA VAL A 539 -24.92 -50.36 -56.10
C VAL A 539 -24.62 -48.93 -55.61
N THR A 540 -24.77 -48.68 -54.32
CA THR A 540 -24.39 -47.44 -53.62
C THR A 540 -23.17 -47.68 -52.73
N VAL A 541 -22.23 -46.72 -52.69
CA VAL A 541 -21.04 -46.73 -51.82
C VAL A 541 -21.11 -45.60 -50.79
N GLU A 542 -20.89 -45.93 -49.52
CA GLU A 542 -20.89 -44.99 -48.39
C GLU A 542 -19.49 -44.81 -47.76
N MET A 543 -19.25 -43.65 -47.14
CA MET A 543 -17.96 -43.28 -46.54
C MET A 543 -17.85 -43.73 -45.08
N TYR A 544 -16.62 -43.89 -44.59
CA TYR A 544 -16.32 -44.33 -43.23
C TYR A 544 -16.41 -43.17 -42.23
N LYS A 545 -17.22 -43.31 -41.18
CA LYS A 545 -17.54 -42.22 -40.22
C LYS A 545 -17.23 -42.54 -38.75
N THR A 546 -16.76 -43.75 -38.43
CA THR A 546 -16.64 -44.23 -37.04
C THR A 546 -15.72 -43.36 -36.18
N ASP A 547 -14.56 -42.94 -36.73
CA ASP A 547 -13.58 -42.13 -35.99
C ASP A 547 -14.15 -40.74 -35.65
N LEU A 548 -14.87 -40.11 -36.60
CA LEU A 548 -15.59 -38.85 -36.38
C LEU A 548 -16.67 -39.01 -35.31
N GLN A 549 -17.43 -40.12 -35.31
CA GLN A 549 -18.45 -40.40 -34.31
C GLN A 549 -17.85 -40.56 -32.91
N GLN A 550 -16.75 -41.31 -32.77
CA GLN A 550 -16.04 -41.48 -31.51
C GLN A 550 -15.48 -40.15 -30.99
N LYS A 551 -14.82 -39.38 -31.86
CA LYS A 551 -14.24 -38.06 -31.54
C LYS A 551 -15.30 -37.04 -31.14
N TYR A 552 -16.40 -36.96 -31.89
CA TYR A 552 -17.56 -36.12 -31.57
C TYR A 552 -18.17 -36.49 -30.21
N ASN A 553 -18.37 -37.78 -29.92
CA ASN A 553 -18.91 -38.24 -28.63
C ASN A 553 -17.96 -37.89 -27.47
N GLN A 554 -16.66 -38.17 -27.64
CA GLN A 554 -15.62 -37.87 -26.64
C GLN A 554 -15.64 -36.38 -26.26
N ILE A 555 -15.59 -35.49 -27.26
CA ILE A 555 -15.42 -34.05 -27.01
C ILE A 555 -16.75 -33.40 -26.61
N SER A 556 -17.91 -33.90 -27.05
CA SER A 556 -19.22 -33.44 -26.56
C SER A 556 -19.36 -33.67 -25.05
N ALA A 557 -19.03 -34.88 -24.56
CA ALA A 557 -19.06 -35.19 -23.13
C ALA A 557 -18.05 -34.37 -22.31
N GLN A 558 -16.90 -34.01 -22.90
CA GLN A 558 -15.92 -33.11 -22.28
C GLN A 558 -16.36 -31.63 -22.22
N ILE A 559 -17.45 -31.26 -22.90
CA ILE A 559 -17.95 -29.87 -22.99
C ILE A 559 -19.29 -29.70 -22.24
N GLU A 560 -20.09 -30.76 -22.11
CA GLU A 560 -21.38 -30.77 -21.40
C GLU A 560 -21.29 -30.32 -19.92
N HIS A 561 -20.11 -30.44 -19.30
CA HIS A 561 -19.87 -30.02 -17.92
C HIS A 561 -19.04 -28.73 -17.79
N LEU A 562 -18.77 -28.03 -18.90
CA LEU A 562 -18.03 -26.77 -18.88
C LEU A 562 -18.97 -25.57 -18.82
N ASN A 563 -18.56 -24.56 -18.05
CA ASN A 563 -19.26 -23.29 -17.97
C ASN A 563 -18.77 -22.35 -19.09
N PRO A 564 -19.65 -21.86 -19.99
CA PRO A 564 -19.26 -20.92 -21.05
C PRO A 564 -18.61 -19.63 -20.54
N SER A 565 -18.89 -19.20 -19.29
CA SER A 565 -18.27 -17.99 -18.73
C SER A 565 -16.77 -18.12 -18.44
N ASP A 566 -16.20 -19.32 -18.54
CA ASP A 566 -14.80 -19.58 -18.17
C ASP A 566 -13.85 -19.43 -19.39
N TYR A 567 -14.42 -19.13 -20.57
CA TYR A 567 -13.75 -19.06 -21.87
C TYR A 567 -14.01 -17.71 -22.56
N SER A 568 -13.40 -17.47 -23.73
CA SER A 568 -13.76 -16.39 -24.65
C SER A 568 -14.97 -16.75 -25.52
N GLN A 569 -15.72 -15.72 -25.92
CA GLN A 569 -16.84 -15.84 -26.85
C GLN A 569 -16.39 -16.49 -28.18
N GLU A 570 -15.19 -16.14 -28.66
CA GLU A 570 -14.62 -16.64 -29.91
C GLU A 570 -14.25 -18.14 -29.82
N ALA A 571 -13.50 -18.55 -28.80
CA ALA A 571 -13.07 -19.95 -28.64
C ALA A 571 -14.26 -20.89 -28.45
N TRP A 572 -15.23 -20.50 -27.60
CA TRP A 572 -16.44 -21.29 -27.37
C TRP A 572 -17.29 -21.42 -28.65
N SER A 573 -17.47 -20.33 -29.39
CA SER A 573 -18.23 -20.35 -30.66
C SER A 573 -17.55 -21.20 -31.73
N SER A 574 -16.22 -21.13 -31.84
CA SER A 574 -15.44 -21.94 -32.79
C SER A 574 -15.62 -23.45 -32.52
N MET A 575 -15.49 -23.86 -31.25
CA MET A 575 -15.70 -25.25 -30.82
C MET A 575 -17.12 -25.76 -31.15
N GLN A 576 -18.15 -24.96 -30.87
CA GLN A 576 -19.55 -25.34 -31.16
C GLN A 576 -19.84 -25.43 -32.66
N ASN A 577 -19.22 -24.57 -33.49
CA ASN A 577 -19.35 -24.65 -34.95
C ASN A 577 -18.79 -25.97 -35.52
N VAL A 578 -17.65 -26.44 -35.02
CA VAL A 578 -17.03 -27.70 -35.46
C VAL A 578 -17.83 -28.92 -34.96
N LEU A 579 -18.39 -28.88 -33.74
CA LEU A 579 -19.32 -29.90 -33.24
C LEU A 579 -20.60 -29.99 -34.11
N ASN A 580 -21.19 -28.86 -34.47
CA ASN A 580 -22.39 -28.83 -35.31
C ASN A 580 -22.13 -29.34 -36.73
N ALA A 581 -21.00 -28.97 -37.35
CA ALA A 581 -20.58 -29.54 -38.64
C ALA A 581 -20.38 -31.06 -38.55
N SER A 582 -19.80 -31.55 -37.45
CA SER A 582 -19.58 -32.98 -37.22
C SER A 582 -20.92 -33.74 -37.12
N ARG A 583 -21.86 -33.19 -36.35
CA ARG A 583 -23.23 -33.72 -36.22
C ARG A 583 -23.97 -33.78 -37.56
N GLN A 584 -23.79 -32.78 -38.43
CA GLN A 584 -24.39 -32.78 -39.78
C GLN A 584 -23.89 -33.95 -40.64
N ILE A 585 -22.57 -34.19 -40.68
CA ILE A 585 -21.98 -35.30 -41.44
C ILE A 585 -22.41 -36.66 -40.87
N LEU A 586 -22.49 -36.79 -39.54
CA LEU A 586 -22.91 -38.03 -38.88
C LEU A 586 -24.38 -38.39 -39.16
N ASN A 587 -25.23 -37.41 -39.47
CA ASN A 587 -26.65 -37.59 -39.75
C ASN A 587 -27.00 -37.86 -41.23
N GLU A 588 -26.04 -37.82 -42.17
CA GLU A 588 -26.32 -38.13 -43.58
C GLU A 588 -26.76 -39.60 -43.72
N ASN A 589 -27.83 -39.83 -44.48
CA ASN A 589 -28.51 -41.13 -44.60
C ASN A 589 -29.03 -41.34 -46.04
N ASP A 590 -29.82 -42.39 -46.29
CA ASP A 590 -30.34 -42.71 -47.62
C ASP A 590 -31.14 -41.59 -48.30
N ASN A 591 -31.75 -40.68 -47.53
CA ASN A 591 -32.45 -39.51 -48.06
C ASN A 591 -31.51 -38.34 -48.41
N THR A 592 -30.26 -38.36 -47.96
CA THR A 592 -29.26 -37.35 -48.30
C THR A 592 -28.75 -37.58 -49.73
N PRO A 593 -28.91 -36.62 -50.67
CA PRO A 593 -28.44 -36.76 -52.04
C PRO A 593 -26.95 -37.10 -52.10
N ILE A 594 -26.58 -37.99 -53.02
CA ILE A 594 -25.22 -38.56 -53.07
C ILE A 594 -24.13 -37.48 -53.25
N ASN A 595 -24.46 -36.36 -53.91
CA ASN A 595 -23.59 -35.21 -54.13
C ASN A 595 -23.39 -34.33 -52.88
N ASP A 596 -24.32 -34.37 -51.92
CA ASP A 596 -24.28 -33.54 -50.71
C ASP A 596 -23.51 -34.21 -49.58
N ARG A 597 -23.46 -35.56 -49.58
CA ARG A 597 -22.72 -36.38 -48.61
C ARG A 597 -21.21 -36.10 -48.70
N LYS A 598 -20.52 -35.99 -47.56
CA LYS A 598 -19.09 -35.62 -47.56
C LYS A 598 -18.18 -36.79 -47.91
N ASN A 599 -17.11 -36.48 -48.66
CA ASN A 599 -16.06 -37.44 -48.99
C ASN A 599 -15.15 -37.74 -47.80
N GLN A 600 -14.33 -38.78 -47.92
CA GLN A 600 -13.50 -39.25 -46.81
C GLN A 600 -12.46 -38.21 -46.34
N ALA A 601 -11.94 -37.37 -47.24
CA ALA A 601 -10.96 -36.33 -46.87
C ALA A 601 -11.59 -35.24 -45.98
N THR A 602 -12.81 -34.79 -46.28
CA THR A 602 -13.56 -33.84 -45.45
C THR A 602 -13.92 -34.42 -44.08
N ILE A 603 -14.25 -35.71 -44.01
CA ILE A 603 -14.52 -36.42 -42.74
C ILE A 603 -13.24 -36.46 -41.88
N ASN A 604 -12.10 -36.78 -42.49
CA ASN A 604 -10.82 -36.89 -41.79
C ASN A 604 -10.32 -35.52 -41.27
N ASP A 605 -10.41 -34.46 -42.09
CA ASP A 605 -10.05 -33.08 -41.69
C ASP A 605 -10.89 -32.59 -40.49
N LEU A 606 -12.21 -32.76 -40.57
CA LEU A 606 -13.11 -32.34 -39.49
C LEU A 606 -12.86 -33.09 -38.17
N THR A 607 -12.45 -34.36 -38.26
CA THR A 607 -12.06 -35.17 -37.09
C THR A 607 -10.81 -34.60 -36.41
N LEU A 608 -9.79 -34.19 -37.18
CA LEU A 608 -8.60 -33.52 -36.65
C LEU A 608 -8.93 -32.13 -36.07
N ARG A 609 -9.84 -31.40 -36.74
CA ARG A 609 -10.25 -30.04 -36.34
C ARG A 609 -11.01 -30.02 -35.01
N LEU A 610 -11.75 -31.07 -34.67
CA LEU A 610 -12.33 -31.22 -33.32
C LEU A 610 -11.26 -31.21 -32.22
N ASP A 611 -10.15 -31.94 -32.40
CA ASP A 611 -9.04 -31.93 -31.44
C ASP A 611 -8.35 -30.55 -31.37
N LYS A 612 -8.21 -29.85 -32.51
CA LYS A 612 -7.63 -28.49 -32.56
C LYS A 612 -8.44 -27.48 -31.75
N GLU A 613 -9.74 -27.38 -32.00
CA GLU A 613 -10.59 -26.42 -31.25
C GLU A 613 -10.65 -26.77 -29.76
N ARG A 614 -10.69 -28.06 -29.40
CA ARG A 614 -10.64 -28.48 -27.99
C ARG A 614 -9.32 -28.08 -27.33
N ALA A 615 -8.19 -28.20 -28.03
CA ALA A 615 -6.89 -27.78 -27.52
C ALA A 615 -6.78 -26.26 -27.37
N LYS A 616 -7.32 -25.47 -28.31
CA LYS A 616 -7.42 -24.01 -28.19
C LYS A 616 -8.27 -23.59 -26.99
N LEU A 617 -9.39 -24.27 -26.75
CA LEU A 617 -10.31 -23.98 -25.65
C LEU A 617 -9.63 -24.15 -24.27
N ASP A 618 -8.84 -25.21 -24.09
CA ASP A 618 -8.05 -25.41 -22.86
C ASP A 618 -7.00 -24.29 -22.64
N VAL A 619 -6.40 -23.79 -23.72
CA VAL A 619 -5.38 -22.72 -23.69
C VAL A 619 -6.00 -21.34 -23.44
N ASP A 620 -7.20 -21.11 -23.99
CA ASP A 620 -8.02 -19.90 -23.77
C ASP A 620 -8.41 -19.76 -22.29
N GLN A 621 -8.80 -20.85 -21.63
CA GLN A 621 -9.04 -20.87 -20.19
C GLN A 621 -7.80 -20.48 -19.38
N ALA A 622 -6.63 -21.05 -19.72
CA ALA A 622 -5.37 -20.71 -19.06
C ALA A 622 -5.01 -19.22 -19.23
N ALA A 623 -5.16 -18.67 -20.44
CA ALA A 623 -4.95 -17.25 -20.71
C ALA A 623 -5.94 -16.37 -19.94
N LYS A 624 -7.21 -16.75 -19.86
CA LYS A 624 -8.25 -16.02 -19.13
C LYS A 624 -7.98 -16.00 -17.62
N SER A 625 -7.68 -17.16 -17.03
CA SER A 625 -7.29 -17.26 -15.62
C SER A 625 -6.06 -16.40 -15.31
N ARG A 626 -5.05 -16.37 -16.21
CA ARG A 626 -3.85 -15.55 -15.99
C ARG A 626 -4.12 -14.05 -16.11
N LYS A 627 -4.98 -13.64 -17.05
CA LYS A 627 -5.48 -12.26 -17.19
C LYS A 627 -6.16 -11.76 -15.92
N GLU A 628 -6.94 -12.60 -15.24
CA GLU A 628 -7.57 -12.24 -13.96
C GLU A 628 -6.55 -12.02 -12.84
N VAL A 629 -5.51 -12.86 -12.75
CA VAL A 629 -4.42 -12.67 -11.76
C VAL A 629 -3.69 -11.33 -11.99
N ILE A 630 -3.33 -11.03 -13.25
CA ILE A 630 -2.68 -9.75 -13.62
C ILE A 630 -3.57 -8.55 -13.26
N ASN A 631 -4.87 -8.62 -13.58
CA ASN A 631 -5.83 -7.56 -13.26
C ASN A 631 -5.97 -7.33 -11.75
N ASN A 632 -5.99 -8.40 -10.95
CA ASN A 632 -6.24 -8.37 -9.52
C ASN A 632 -5.00 -8.01 -8.66
N ASN A 633 -3.81 -7.91 -9.26
CA ASN A 633 -2.59 -7.47 -8.56
C ASN A 633 -2.73 -6.00 -8.11
N ASN A 634 -2.83 -5.72 -6.81
CA ASN A 634 -3.04 -4.35 -6.31
C ASN A 634 -1.76 -3.52 -6.14
N ASP A 635 -0.59 -4.17 -6.15
CA ASP A 635 0.71 -3.51 -6.01
C ASP A 635 1.19 -2.91 -7.34
N ALA A 636 0.77 -3.49 -8.47
CA ALA A 636 1.07 -2.96 -9.80
C ALA A 636 0.24 -1.71 -10.16
N THR A 637 0.82 -0.82 -10.96
CA THR A 637 0.08 0.24 -11.65
C THR A 637 -0.64 -0.30 -12.89
N ARG A 638 -1.57 0.49 -13.44
CA ARG A 638 -2.26 0.16 -14.69
C ARG A 638 -1.29 -0.01 -15.85
N GLU A 639 -0.26 0.82 -15.95
CA GLU A 639 0.72 0.75 -17.03
C GLU A 639 1.61 -0.51 -16.95
N GLU A 640 1.95 -0.97 -15.74
CA GLU A 640 2.62 -2.26 -15.52
C GLU A 640 1.71 -3.43 -15.92
N LYS A 641 0.41 -3.38 -15.59
CA LYS A 641 -0.59 -4.39 -15.98
C LYS A 641 -0.82 -4.44 -17.49
N ASP A 642 -1.05 -3.30 -18.14
CA ASP A 642 -1.28 -3.21 -19.59
C ASP A 642 -0.10 -3.81 -20.37
N THR A 643 1.13 -3.66 -19.85
CA THR A 643 2.35 -4.30 -20.39
C THR A 643 2.29 -5.84 -20.28
N ALA A 644 1.98 -6.38 -19.10
CA ALA A 644 1.88 -7.82 -18.87
C ALA A 644 0.70 -8.46 -19.65
N LEU A 645 -0.44 -7.77 -19.75
CA LEU A 645 -1.59 -8.18 -20.56
C LEU A 645 -1.27 -8.20 -22.06
N THR A 646 -0.46 -7.26 -22.55
CA THR A 646 -0.01 -7.23 -23.95
C THR A 646 0.89 -8.41 -24.27
N LEU A 647 1.83 -8.75 -23.37
CA LEU A 647 2.67 -9.95 -23.49
C LEU A 647 1.83 -11.23 -23.47
N LEU A 648 0.93 -11.37 -22.49
CA LEU A 648 0.01 -12.50 -22.38
C LEU A 648 -0.82 -12.72 -23.66
N LYS A 649 -1.35 -11.64 -24.24
CA LYS A 649 -2.09 -11.73 -25.51
C LYS A 649 -1.19 -12.15 -26.67
N ALA A 650 0.01 -11.58 -26.78
CA ALA A 650 0.95 -11.92 -27.85
C ALA A 650 1.34 -13.41 -27.81
N THR A 651 1.64 -13.95 -26.62
CA THR A 651 1.92 -15.38 -26.42
C THR A 651 0.69 -16.23 -26.73
N PHE A 652 -0.51 -15.86 -26.26
CA PHE A 652 -1.74 -16.59 -26.59
C PHE A 652 -2.00 -16.64 -28.12
N ASP A 653 -1.90 -15.50 -28.80
CA ASP A 653 -2.06 -15.40 -30.25
C ASP A 653 -1.02 -16.25 -31.01
N GLU A 654 0.21 -16.38 -30.50
CA GLU A 654 1.25 -17.29 -31.00
C GLU A 654 0.84 -18.76 -30.83
N LYS A 655 0.56 -19.20 -29.60
CA LYS A 655 0.32 -20.62 -29.30
C LYS A 655 -0.96 -21.17 -29.93
N VAL A 656 -1.98 -20.32 -30.17
CA VAL A 656 -3.17 -20.69 -30.95
C VAL A 656 -2.84 -20.96 -32.43
N ARG A 657 -1.89 -20.22 -33.01
CA ARG A 657 -1.37 -20.49 -34.38
C ARG A 657 -0.48 -21.74 -34.43
N ASP A 658 0.26 -22.02 -33.37
CA ASP A 658 0.99 -23.28 -33.23
C ASP A 658 0.04 -24.47 -33.23
N ILE A 659 -1.06 -24.44 -32.45
CA ILE A 659 -2.07 -25.51 -32.44
C ILE A 659 -2.77 -25.65 -33.81
N GLU A 660 -3.08 -24.53 -34.47
CA GLU A 660 -3.75 -24.55 -35.78
C GLU A 660 -2.89 -25.19 -36.89
N SER A 661 -1.57 -25.00 -36.84
CA SER A 661 -0.64 -25.58 -37.83
C SER A 661 -0.24 -27.04 -37.56
N ALA A 662 -0.83 -27.70 -36.57
CA ALA A 662 -0.62 -29.12 -36.30
C ALA A 662 -1.27 -30.02 -37.37
N THR A 663 -0.60 -31.13 -37.73
CA THR A 663 -1.06 -32.07 -38.78
C THR A 663 -1.70 -33.35 -38.24
N ASN A 664 -1.50 -33.65 -36.96
CA ASN A 664 -1.96 -34.89 -36.31
C ASN A 664 -2.20 -34.67 -34.81
N ILE A 665 -2.89 -35.64 -34.18
CA ILE A 665 -3.31 -35.56 -32.77
C ILE A 665 -2.15 -35.45 -31.76
N ASN A 666 -0.99 -36.03 -32.06
CA ASN A 666 0.17 -35.98 -31.16
C ASN A 666 0.79 -34.57 -31.14
N GLU A 667 0.91 -33.92 -32.30
CA GLU A 667 1.33 -32.52 -32.38
C GLU A 667 0.37 -31.59 -31.64
N ILE A 668 -0.95 -31.82 -31.74
CA ILE A 668 -1.95 -31.04 -31.00
C ILE A 668 -1.74 -31.19 -29.48
N SER A 669 -1.53 -32.43 -29.00
CA SER A 669 -1.25 -32.71 -27.58
C SER A 669 -0.04 -31.93 -27.05
N GLU A 670 1.11 -32.02 -27.73
CA GLU A 670 2.33 -31.42 -27.20
C GLU A 670 2.34 -29.89 -27.34
N ARG A 671 1.81 -29.34 -28.46
CA ARG A 671 1.66 -27.88 -28.61
C ARG A 671 0.70 -27.30 -27.57
N LYS A 672 -0.36 -28.03 -27.19
CA LYS A 672 -1.25 -27.63 -26.08
C LYS A 672 -0.54 -27.58 -24.73
N LYS A 673 0.31 -28.57 -24.41
CA LYS A 673 1.10 -28.57 -23.17
C LYS A 673 2.05 -27.37 -23.14
N GLN A 674 2.80 -27.15 -24.23
CA GLN A 674 3.74 -26.04 -24.32
C GLN A 674 3.03 -24.68 -24.20
N ALA A 675 1.85 -24.53 -24.82
CA ALA A 675 1.04 -23.33 -24.70
C ALA A 675 0.69 -22.96 -23.26
N ILE A 676 0.28 -23.95 -22.45
CA ILE A 676 -0.04 -23.76 -21.03
C ILE A 676 1.23 -23.43 -20.23
N VAL A 677 2.36 -24.09 -20.53
CA VAL A 677 3.67 -23.81 -19.91
C VAL A 677 4.17 -22.41 -20.22
N ASP A 678 4.01 -21.92 -21.46
CA ASP A 678 4.46 -20.59 -21.89
C ASP A 678 3.58 -19.47 -21.30
N ILE A 679 2.28 -19.73 -21.10
CA ILE A 679 1.32 -18.77 -20.52
C ILE A 679 1.43 -18.68 -18.99
N SER A 680 1.64 -19.80 -18.29
CA SER A 680 1.63 -19.85 -16.82
C SER A 680 2.58 -18.87 -16.11
N PRO A 681 3.84 -18.62 -16.55
CA PRO A 681 4.74 -17.71 -15.84
C PRO A 681 4.45 -16.23 -16.07
N ILE A 682 3.62 -15.85 -17.05
CA ILE A 682 3.39 -14.44 -17.42
C ILE A 682 2.61 -13.72 -16.31
N ASP A 683 3.30 -12.90 -15.53
CA ASP A 683 2.72 -12.04 -14.49
C ASP A 683 3.05 -10.56 -14.73
N VAL A 684 2.42 -9.69 -13.96
CA VAL A 684 2.90 -8.32 -13.79
C VAL A 684 3.99 -8.28 -12.71
N ILE A 685 5.04 -7.49 -12.95
CA ILE A 685 6.15 -7.27 -12.02
C ILE A 685 5.98 -5.86 -11.42
N PRO A 686 5.49 -5.72 -10.16
CA PRO A 686 5.26 -4.40 -9.56
C PRO A 686 6.60 -3.79 -9.12
N ALA A 687 6.98 -2.65 -9.71
CA ALA A 687 8.20 -1.93 -9.38
C ALA A 687 7.95 -0.49 -8.97
N ILE A 688 7.05 0.23 -9.67
CA ILE A 688 6.88 1.68 -9.52
C ILE A 688 6.41 2.08 -8.11
N LYS A 689 5.43 1.37 -7.53
CA LYS A 689 5.00 1.64 -6.14
C LYS A 689 6.08 1.30 -5.11
N GLN A 690 6.87 0.26 -5.35
CA GLN A 690 7.93 -0.16 -4.43
C GLN A 690 9.08 0.86 -4.39
N GLN A 691 9.50 1.34 -5.56
CA GLN A 691 10.52 2.39 -5.68
C GLN A 691 10.07 3.69 -5.00
N ALA A 692 8.83 4.14 -5.24
CA ALA A 692 8.28 5.32 -4.58
C ALA A 692 8.16 5.17 -3.06
N ILE A 693 7.80 3.99 -2.55
CA ILE A 693 7.81 3.71 -1.11
C ILE A 693 9.24 3.76 -0.54
N GLN A 694 10.24 3.28 -1.27
CA GLN A 694 11.63 3.35 -0.82
C GLN A 694 12.14 4.79 -0.78
N SER A 695 11.92 5.60 -1.82
CA SER A 695 12.31 7.01 -1.82
C SER A 695 11.62 7.83 -0.71
N LEU A 696 10.42 7.43 -0.26
CA LEU A 696 9.78 8.00 0.92
C LEU A 696 10.43 7.54 2.24
N ASN A 697 10.90 6.29 2.35
CA ASN A 697 11.72 5.84 3.47
C ASN A 697 13.01 6.68 3.55
N ASP A 698 13.77 6.72 2.45
CA ASP A 698 15.07 7.41 2.38
C ASP A 698 14.95 8.88 2.79
N LYS A 699 13.88 9.56 2.35
CA LYS A 699 13.61 10.96 2.70
C LYS A 699 13.17 11.16 4.14
N ALA A 700 12.42 10.21 4.71
CA ALA A 700 12.06 10.24 6.12
C ALA A 700 13.29 9.98 7.01
N ASP A 701 14.16 9.04 6.64
CA ASP A 701 15.38 8.71 7.37
C ASP A 701 16.38 9.90 7.35
N GLU A 702 16.57 10.56 6.20
CA GLU A 702 17.29 11.85 6.14
C GLU A 702 16.71 12.86 7.14
N LYS A 703 15.38 12.97 7.22
CA LYS A 703 14.71 13.96 8.06
C LYS A 703 14.75 13.63 9.55
N LEU A 704 14.66 12.35 9.91
CA LEU A 704 14.86 11.87 11.28
C LEU A 704 16.30 12.13 11.74
N ILE A 705 17.29 12.02 10.84
CA ILE A 705 18.69 12.38 11.11
C ILE A 705 18.84 13.90 11.26
N GLU A 706 18.20 14.72 10.43
CA GLU A 706 18.19 16.19 10.57
C GLU A 706 17.63 16.61 11.93
N ILE A 707 16.48 16.04 12.32
CA ILE A 707 15.81 16.32 13.60
C ILE A 707 16.63 15.84 14.80
N GLU A 708 17.26 14.66 14.75
CA GLU A 708 18.13 14.19 15.83
C GLU A 708 19.34 15.12 16.04
N ASN A 709 19.90 15.68 14.95
CA ASN A 709 21.07 16.55 15.03
C ASN A 709 20.76 18.02 15.38
N ASP A 710 19.50 18.43 15.52
CA ASP A 710 19.18 19.78 16.02
C ASP A 710 19.47 19.91 17.52
N THR A 711 20.67 20.39 17.83
CA THR A 711 21.10 20.66 19.20
C THR A 711 20.36 21.81 19.87
N ASN A 712 19.62 22.65 19.12
CA ASN A 712 18.87 23.79 19.68
C ASN A 712 17.57 23.37 20.35
N ALA A 713 17.00 22.23 19.95
CA ALA A 713 15.84 21.60 20.57
C ALA A 713 16.19 20.74 21.81
N THR A 714 15.21 20.50 22.67
CA THR A 714 15.26 19.48 23.72
C THR A 714 14.99 18.06 23.17
N PHE A 715 15.03 17.05 24.03
CA PHE A 715 14.62 15.69 23.67
C PHE A 715 13.14 15.63 23.28
N GLU A 716 12.24 16.22 24.08
CA GLU A 716 10.80 16.19 23.80
C GLU A 716 10.45 16.91 22.49
N GLU A 717 11.04 18.09 22.25
CA GLU A 717 10.83 18.88 21.02
C GLU A 717 11.35 18.17 19.75
N ARG A 718 12.28 17.21 19.89
CA ARG A 718 12.75 16.34 18.80
C ARG A 718 11.85 15.11 18.61
N GLU A 719 11.45 14.42 19.68
CA GLU A 719 10.56 13.25 19.57
C GLU A 719 9.19 13.62 18.96
N GLU A 720 8.62 14.79 19.31
CA GLU A 720 7.35 15.26 18.71
C GLU A 720 7.48 15.53 17.19
N ALA A 721 8.62 16.07 16.75
CA ALA A 721 8.94 16.24 15.33
C ALA A 721 9.18 14.89 14.62
N LYS A 722 9.87 13.93 15.26
CA LYS A 722 10.04 12.55 14.72
C LYS A 722 8.71 11.82 14.59
N THR A 723 7.80 11.95 15.55
CA THR A 723 6.44 11.38 15.47
C THR A 723 5.71 11.95 14.25
N SER A 724 5.78 13.27 14.06
CA SER A 724 5.22 13.95 12.88
C SER A 724 5.79 13.41 11.55
N VAL A 725 7.10 13.15 11.46
CA VAL A 725 7.71 12.51 10.27
C VAL A 725 7.19 11.09 10.05
N ASN A 726 7.04 10.29 11.10
CA ASN A 726 6.54 8.91 11.00
C ASN A 726 5.07 8.84 10.58
N GLU A 727 4.23 9.76 11.06
CA GLU A 727 2.84 9.89 10.62
C GLU A 727 2.76 10.35 9.15
N ALA A 728 3.54 11.36 8.75
CA ALA A 728 3.63 11.81 7.36
C ALA A 728 4.08 10.70 6.42
N LEU A 729 5.11 9.93 6.80
CA LEU A 729 5.60 8.76 6.06
C LEU A 729 4.53 7.66 5.92
N THR A 730 3.76 7.42 6.98
CA THR A 730 2.67 6.42 6.98
C THR A 730 1.55 6.83 6.02
N ASN A 731 1.14 8.11 6.07
CA ASN A 731 0.15 8.66 5.14
C ASN A 731 0.65 8.65 3.69
N ALA A 732 1.92 9.00 3.46
CA ALA A 732 2.57 8.97 2.14
C ALA A 732 2.59 7.56 1.53
N LYS A 733 2.96 6.54 2.32
CA LYS A 733 2.94 5.12 1.90
C LYS A 733 1.53 4.66 1.51
N ASN A 734 0.52 5.10 2.24
CA ASN A 734 -0.88 4.76 1.93
C ASN A 734 -1.38 5.49 0.66
N ALA A 735 -0.97 6.75 0.45
CA ALA A 735 -1.25 7.47 -0.80
C ALA A 735 -0.61 6.77 -2.02
N VAL A 736 0.65 6.31 -1.92
CA VAL A 736 1.33 5.55 -3.00
C VAL A 736 0.63 4.21 -3.27
N ARG A 737 0.23 3.45 -2.24
CA ARG A 737 -0.53 2.19 -2.41
C ARG A 737 -1.83 2.40 -3.19
N ASN A 738 -2.56 3.47 -2.86
CA ASN A 738 -3.85 3.80 -3.47
C ASN A 738 -3.74 4.40 -4.88
N ALA A 739 -2.56 4.84 -5.31
CA ALA A 739 -2.34 5.35 -6.66
C ALA A 739 -2.47 4.23 -7.71
N THR A 740 -3.19 4.50 -8.80
CA THR A 740 -3.53 3.50 -9.83
C THR A 740 -2.68 3.59 -11.10
N THR A 741 -1.96 4.69 -11.31
CA THR A 741 -1.11 4.92 -12.49
C THR A 741 0.28 5.44 -12.09
N ASN A 742 1.26 5.29 -12.98
CA ASN A 742 2.62 5.80 -12.77
C ASN A 742 2.65 7.30 -12.42
N GLN A 743 1.89 8.11 -13.16
CA GLN A 743 1.81 9.56 -12.93
C GLN A 743 1.21 9.91 -11.56
N LEU A 744 0.21 9.15 -11.09
CA LEU A 744 -0.35 9.36 -9.76
C LEU A 744 0.66 9.01 -8.66
N VAL A 745 1.42 7.91 -8.82
CA VAL A 745 2.50 7.52 -7.89
C VAL A 745 3.55 8.61 -7.81
N GLU A 746 4.03 9.14 -8.94
CA GLU A 746 5.00 10.23 -9.01
C GLU A 746 4.47 11.54 -8.37
N THR A 747 3.19 11.84 -8.56
CA THR A 747 2.54 13.02 -7.98
C THR A 747 2.48 12.93 -6.45
N VAL A 748 2.03 11.80 -5.89
CA VAL A 748 1.96 11.63 -4.43
C VAL A 748 3.33 11.43 -3.79
N LEU A 749 4.29 10.82 -4.49
CA LEU A 749 5.70 10.79 -4.08
C LEU A 749 6.25 12.22 -3.92
N THR A 750 6.13 13.03 -4.97
CA THR A 750 6.67 14.41 -4.98
C THR A 750 6.01 15.28 -3.89
N SER A 751 4.68 15.25 -3.79
CA SER A 751 3.95 16.04 -2.78
C SER A 751 4.30 15.61 -1.35
N ASN A 752 4.34 14.31 -1.05
CA ASN A 752 4.60 13.87 0.32
C ASN A 752 6.08 13.93 0.70
N SER A 753 7.01 13.75 -0.24
CA SER A 753 8.44 13.99 -0.03
C SER A 753 8.70 15.45 0.37
N ASN A 754 8.03 16.41 -0.28
CA ASN A 754 8.04 17.81 0.13
C ASN A 754 7.42 18.02 1.53
N ASN A 755 6.27 17.41 1.82
CA ASN A 755 5.63 17.52 3.14
C ASN A 755 6.54 17.02 4.27
N ILE A 756 7.18 15.86 4.10
CA ILE A 756 8.17 15.30 5.06
C ILE A 756 9.36 16.26 5.20
N SER A 757 9.85 16.83 4.10
CA SER A 757 10.99 17.76 4.10
C SER A 757 10.74 19.06 4.88
N GLN A 758 9.48 19.50 4.97
CA GLN A 758 9.07 20.76 5.62
C GLN A 758 8.86 20.64 7.13
N ILE A 759 8.83 19.43 7.70
CA ILE A 759 8.69 19.23 9.16
C ILE A 759 9.96 19.75 9.85
N SER A 760 9.82 20.51 10.94
CA SER A 760 10.96 20.99 11.73
C SER A 760 10.75 20.75 13.22
N THR A 761 11.85 20.76 13.97
CA THR A 761 11.81 20.98 15.42
C THR A 761 11.20 22.34 15.74
N HIS A 762 10.65 22.46 16.95
CA HIS A 762 10.10 23.72 17.46
C HIS A 762 10.80 24.09 18.78
N ALA A 763 12.10 24.37 18.69
CA ALA A 763 12.96 24.70 19.83
C ALA A 763 12.52 26.00 20.53
N ILE A 764 11.79 25.91 21.64
CA ILE A 764 11.22 27.06 22.36
C ILE A 764 11.49 27.03 23.87
N ALA A 765 11.78 25.87 24.46
CA ALA A 765 11.93 25.74 25.91
C ALA A 765 13.13 26.53 26.45
N ARG A 766 14.29 26.41 25.80
CA ARG A 766 15.53 27.12 26.21
C ARG A 766 15.39 28.63 26.09
N ASP A 767 14.79 29.12 25.01
CA ASP A 767 14.62 30.57 24.79
C ASP A 767 13.59 31.20 25.74
N LYS A 768 12.48 30.52 26.05
CA LYS A 768 11.56 30.97 27.10
C LYS A 768 12.24 31.01 28.48
N ALA A 769 13.08 30.03 28.79
CA ALA A 769 13.85 29.99 30.04
C ALA A 769 14.91 31.12 30.12
N ARG A 770 15.60 31.40 29.02
CA ARG A 770 16.54 32.54 28.88
C ARG A 770 15.83 33.88 29.08
N GLN A 771 14.72 34.13 28.37
CA GLN A 771 13.99 35.41 28.44
C GLN A 771 13.50 35.75 29.86
N GLU A 772 12.91 34.78 30.58
CA GLU A 772 12.42 35.02 31.93
C GLU A 772 13.57 35.15 32.95
N LEU A 773 14.68 34.43 32.77
CA LEU A 773 15.90 34.61 33.54
C LEU A 773 16.49 36.02 33.36
N ASP A 774 16.63 36.47 32.11
CA ASP A 774 17.16 37.79 31.76
C ASP A 774 16.27 38.93 32.29
N ARG A 775 14.95 38.74 32.28
CA ARG A 775 13.98 39.66 32.89
C ARG A 775 14.18 39.80 34.40
N VAL A 776 14.37 38.69 35.12
CA VAL A 776 14.58 38.72 36.58
C VAL A 776 15.96 39.30 36.93
N ILE A 777 17.00 39.01 36.13
CA ILE A 777 18.32 39.66 36.28
C ILE A 777 18.19 41.18 36.15
N ALA A 778 17.50 41.68 35.12
CA ALA A 778 17.30 43.11 34.91
C ALA A 778 16.54 43.78 36.08
N SER A 779 15.50 43.12 36.61
CA SER A 779 14.79 43.58 37.81
C SER A 779 15.73 43.66 39.02
N LYS A 780 16.51 42.60 39.26
CA LYS A 780 17.39 42.50 40.43
C LYS A 780 18.57 43.46 40.38
N MET A 781 19.12 43.73 39.19
CA MET A 781 20.11 44.79 38.98
C MET A 781 19.52 46.17 39.28
N SER A 782 18.27 46.44 38.88
CA SER A 782 17.58 47.70 39.16
C SER A 782 17.29 47.89 40.66
N GLU A 783 16.93 46.84 41.39
CA GLU A 783 16.83 46.88 42.86
C GLU A 783 18.14 47.35 43.51
N ILE A 784 19.28 46.79 43.07
CA ILE A 784 20.62 47.14 43.58
C ILE A 784 21.02 48.57 43.22
N ASP A 785 20.72 49.03 42.00
CA ASP A 785 20.99 50.43 41.61
C ASP A 785 20.21 51.43 42.47
N ASN A 786 18.99 51.09 42.88
CA ASN A 786 18.12 51.95 43.70
C ASN A 786 18.40 51.90 45.21
N ASP A 787 19.33 51.08 45.70
CA ASP A 787 19.72 51.09 47.12
C ASP A 787 20.51 52.36 47.48
N HIS A 788 19.96 53.27 48.28
CA HIS A 788 20.65 54.51 48.65
C HIS A 788 21.58 54.35 49.87
N SER A 789 21.53 53.21 50.57
CA SER A 789 22.33 52.93 51.77
C SER A 789 23.74 52.44 51.45
N ALA A 790 23.92 51.76 50.33
CA ALA A 790 25.20 51.22 49.85
C ALA A 790 25.98 52.21 48.97
N THR A 791 27.30 52.02 48.87
CA THR A 791 28.16 52.72 47.90
C THR A 791 28.16 52.05 46.53
N ILE A 792 28.63 52.76 45.50
CA ILE A 792 28.80 52.21 44.14
C ILE A 792 29.71 50.97 44.14
N GLU A 793 30.72 50.91 45.02
CA GLU A 793 31.60 49.76 45.16
C GLU A 793 30.85 48.53 45.70
N GLU A 794 30.10 48.68 46.80
CA GLU A 794 29.28 47.63 47.42
C GLU A 794 28.19 47.09 46.46
N LYS A 795 27.58 47.99 45.68
CA LYS A 795 26.64 47.64 44.60
C LYS A 795 27.31 46.84 43.50
N ASN A 796 28.47 47.26 43.01
CA ASN A 796 29.15 46.61 41.88
C ASN A 796 29.63 45.21 42.23
N GLU A 797 30.12 44.97 43.47
CA GLU A 797 30.42 43.61 43.93
C GLU A 797 29.16 42.72 43.96
N THR A 798 28.03 43.30 44.36
CA THR A 798 26.73 42.58 44.38
C THR A 798 26.23 42.26 42.97
N LYS A 799 26.40 43.18 42.00
CA LYS A 799 26.08 42.92 40.58
C LYS A 799 26.99 41.84 39.96
N ALA A 800 28.28 41.84 40.28
CA ALA A 800 29.19 40.81 39.78
C ALA A 800 28.78 39.38 40.20
N LYS A 801 28.23 39.22 41.42
CA LYS A 801 27.65 37.95 41.89
C LYS A 801 26.41 37.55 41.08
N ILE A 802 25.58 38.51 40.66
CA ILE A 802 24.44 38.27 39.74
C ILE A 802 24.94 37.83 38.37
N ASP A 803 25.96 38.49 37.81
CA ASP A 803 26.51 38.14 36.49
C ASP A 803 27.13 36.73 36.46
N GLU A 804 27.77 36.31 37.56
CA GLU A 804 28.29 34.94 37.68
C GLU A 804 27.16 33.90 37.77
N ILE A 805 26.12 34.15 38.58
CA ILE A 805 24.91 33.31 38.64
C ILE A 805 24.24 33.24 37.27
N ALA A 806 24.07 34.37 36.59
CA ALA A 806 23.47 34.47 35.26
C ALA A 806 24.26 33.69 34.20
N LYS A 807 25.59 33.81 34.20
CA LYS A 807 26.48 33.08 33.29
C LYS A 807 26.38 31.57 33.50
N GLN A 808 26.40 31.10 34.75
CA GLN A 808 26.26 29.67 35.05
C GLN A 808 24.85 29.16 34.77
N ALA A 809 23.81 29.98 35.00
CA ALA A 809 22.43 29.64 34.71
C ALA A 809 22.18 29.46 33.21
N ARG A 810 22.62 30.41 32.36
CA ARG A 810 22.55 30.29 30.90
C ARG A 810 23.30 29.04 30.40
N LEU A 811 24.48 28.74 30.95
CA LEU A 811 25.23 27.51 30.64
C LEU A 811 24.47 26.23 31.06
N ASN A 812 23.80 26.23 32.21
CA ASN A 812 23.03 25.07 32.67
C ASN A 812 21.76 24.86 31.83
N ILE A 813 21.09 25.93 31.41
CA ILE A 813 19.95 25.89 30.48
C ILE A 813 20.37 25.29 29.12
N GLU A 814 21.53 25.70 28.60
CA GLU A 814 22.05 25.16 27.33
C GLU A 814 22.36 23.66 27.38
N ARG A 815 22.78 23.18 28.56
CA ARG A 815 23.15 21.79 28.80
C ARG A 815 21.96 20.93 29.24
N GLY A 816 20.77 21.51 29.37
CA GLY A 816 19.55 20.77 29.64
C GLY A 816 19.13 19.97 28.40
N VAL A 817 19.03 18.65 28.54
CA VAL A 817 18.65 17.76 27.44
C VAL A 817 17.13 17.71 27.34
N HIS A 818 16.45 17.64 28.48
CA HIS A 818 15.00 17.61 28.60
C HIS A 818 14.41 18.98 28.95
N ASN A 819 13.13 19.18 28.64
CA ASN A 819 12.36 20.36 29.05
C ASN A 819 12.38 20.60 30.57
N ASP A 820 12.36 19.53 31.39
CA ASP A 820 12.48 19.66 32.84
C ASP A 820 13.91 19.99 33.31
N ASP A 821 14.97 19.58 32.60
CA ASP A 821 16.35 20.02 32.93
C ASP A 821 16.48 21.54 32.78
N VAL A 822 15.97 22.06 31.66
CA VAL A 822 15.94 23.50 31.32
C VAL A 822 15.17 24.28 32.39
N LYS A 823 14.01 23.77 32.78
CA LYS A 823 13.17 24.35 33.84
C LYS A 823 13.87 24.33 35.20
N VAL A 824 14.45 23.20 35.62
CA VAL A 824 15.20 23.06 36.88
C VAL A 824 16.42 23.97 36.92
N ALA A 825 17.17 24.09 35.81
CA ALA A 825 18.30 25.01 35.69
C ALA A 825 17.87 26.47 35.91
N LYS A 826 16.77 26.88 35.28
CA LYS A 826 16.17 28.22 35.43
C LYS A 826 15.61 28.45 36.83
N ASP A 827 14.79 27.53 37.38
CA ASP A 827 14.21 27.66 38.72
C ASP A 827 15.28 27.71 39.81
N LYS A 828 16.37 26.93 39.67
CA LYS A 828 17.53 27.01 40.56
C LYS A 828 18.21 28.38 40.50
N ALA A 829 18.40 28.93 39.30
CA ALA A 829 19.00 30.25 39.11
C ALA A 829 18.15 31.37 39.73
N LEU A 830 16.82 31.32 39.54
CA LEU A 830 15.90 32.29 40.16
C LEU A 830 15.97 32.27 41.69
N ASN A 831 16.03 31.09 42.31
CA ASN A 831 16.24 30.95 43.75
C ASN A 831 17.61 31.48 44.21
N GLN A 832 18.67 31.32 43.41
CA GLN A 832 19.98 31.90 43.72
C GLN A 832 19.95 33.45 43.63
N LEU A 833 19.32 34.02 42.61
CA LEU A 833 19.19 35.47 42.42
C LEU A 833 18.32 36.14 43.50
N HIS A 834 17.27 35.47 43.98
CA HIS A 834 16.42 35.99 45.06
C HIS A 834 17.21 36.26 46.36
N ASN A 835 18.17 35.38 46.67
CA ASN A 835 19.01 35.46 47.86
C ASN A 835 20.17 36.48 47.75
N VAL A 836 20.35 37.15 46.61
CA VAL A 836 21.37 38.20 46.47
C VAL A 836 20.84 39.51 47.05
N GLN A 837 21.59 40.09 47.98
CA GLN A 837 21.33 41.36 48.65
C GLN A 837 22.62 42.17 48.73
N VAL A 838 22.51 43.51 48.85
CA VAL A 838 23.67 44.39 49.04
C VAL A 838 24.03 44.45 50.53
N ASP A 839 25.32 44.36 50.84
CA ASP A 839 25.83 44.48 52.22
C ASP A 839 26.34 45.92 52.45
N ALA A 840 25.45 46.80 52.91
CA ALA A 840 25.71 48.23 53.06
C ALA A 840 26.49 48.54 54.35
N ILE A 841 27.82 48.44 54.30
CA ILE A 841 28.69 48.53 55.48
C ILE A 841 29.25 49.94 55.65
N LYS A 842 29.77 50.55 54.58
CA LYS A 842 30.62 51.75 54.62
C LYS A 842 29.94 52.95 55.27
N LYS A 843 28.72 53.29 54.84
CA LYS A 843 27.96 54.42 55.40
C LYS A 843 27.63 54.21 56.88
N ASN A 844 27.25 52.99 57.25
CA ASN A 844 26.85 52.66 58.61
C ASN A 844 28.03 52.78 59.61
N GLN A 845 29.22 52.27 59.23
CA GLN A 845 30.44 52.46 60.03
C GLN A 845 30.82 53.94 60.19
N ALA A 846 30.71 54.74 59.12
CA ALA A 846 31.02 56.17 59.18
C ALA A 846 30.07 56.95 60.10
N LYS A 847 28.76 56.65 60.09
CA LYS A 847 27.78 57.28 61.00
C LYS A 847 28.01 56.91 62.47
N GLN A 848 28.51 55.71 62.73
CA GLN A 848 28.87 55.29 64.09
C GLN A 848 30.04 56.13 64.62
N ILE A 849 31.13 56.25 63.85
CA ILE A 849 32.32 57.05 64.20
C ILE A 849 31.95 58.51 64.52
N ILE A 850 31.07 59.14 63.72
CA ILE A 850 30.56 60.49 64.01
C ILE A 850 29.81 60.57 65.34
N THR A 851 29.06 59.53 65.71
CA THR A 851 28.32 59.46 66.99
C THR A 851 29.27 59.33 68.17
N ASP A 852 30.29 58.48 68.05
CA ASP A 852 31.28 58.24 69.10
C ASP A 852 32.16 59.48 69.34
N GLN A 853 32.58 60.17 68.27
CA GLN A 853 33.33 61.43 68.37
C GLN A 853 32.52 62.53 69.07
N ALA A 854 31.23 62.64 68.76
CA ALA A 854 30.34 63.61 69.39
C ALA A 854 30.15 63.35 70.89
N ASN A 855 29.99 62.08 71.29
CA ASN A 855 29.91 61.69 72.69
C ASN A 855 31.19 62.07 73.44
N SER A 856 32.35 61.80 72.84
CA SER A 856 33.66 62.20 73.38
C SER A 856 33.75 63.73 73.56
N LYS A 857 33.39 64.51 72.53
CA LYS A 857 33.49 65.98 72.59
C LYS A 857 32.52 66.61 73.60
N LYS A 858 31.32 66.06 73.78
CA LYS A 858 30.38 66.53 74.81
C LYS A 858 30.92 66.30 76.23
N ALA A 859 31.66 65.21 76.45
CA ALA A 859 32.33 64.94 77.74
C ALA A 859 33.53 65.89 78.00
N GLU A 860 34.28 66.28 76.96
CA GLU A 860 35.29 67.34 77.05
C GLU A 860 34.68 68.69 77.43
N ILE A 861 33.55 69.05 76.80
CA ILE A 861 32.77 70.25 77.11
C ILE A 861 32.30 70.27 78.57
N ASP A 862 31.83 69.15 79.12
CA ASP A 862 31.42 69.06 80.53
C ASP A 862 32.55 69.37 81.51
N GLN A 863 33.78 69.00 81.16
CA GLN A 863 34.98 69.20 81.97
C GLN A 863 35.61 70.60 81.83
N THR A 864 35.06 71.48 80.98
CA THR A 864 35.59 72.83 80.78
C THR A 864 35.55 73.64 82.10
N PRO A 865 36.71 74.09 82.63
CA PRO A 865 36.76 74.86 83.88
C PRO A 865 36.10 76.23 83.75
N ASN A 866 35.59 76.75 84.87
CA ASN A 866 34.90 78.04 85.03
C ASN A 866 33.61 78.25 84.18
N ALA A 867 33.42 77.49 83.11
CA ALA A 867 32.23 77.50 82.28
C ALA A 867 30.96 77.20 83.08
N THR A 868 29.91 78.00 82.87
CA THR A 868 28.58 77.73 83.45
C THR A 868 27.83 76.62 82.71
N ASP A 869 26.83 76.04 83.36
CA ASP A 869 25.96 75.01 82.79
C ASP A 869 25.30 75.49 81.47
N GLU A 870 24.95 76.77 81.36
CA GLU A 870 24.44 77.38 80.13
C GLU A 870 25.51 77.53 79.02
N GLU A 871 26.72 77.99 79.37
CA GLU A 871 27.85 78.12 78.42
C GLU A 871 28.24 76.74 77.85
N LYS A 872 28.18 75.68 78.68
CA LYS A 872 28.38 74.28 78.26
C LYS A 872 27.24 73.76 77.38
N ALA A 873 25.98 74.02 77.74
CA ALA A 873 24.82 73.59 76.96
C ALA A 873 24.83 74.18 75.53
N ALA A 874 25.19 75.46 75.38
CA ALA A 874 25.33 76.11 74.09
C ALA A 874 26.42 75.49 73.20
N ALA A 875 27.52 75.00 73.79
CA ALA A 875 28.55 74.26 73.07
C ALA A 875 28.07 72.85 72.66
N LYS A 876 27.38 72.12 73.55
CA LYS A 876 26.83 70.79 73.22
C LYS A 876 25.83 70.83 72.06
N ALA A 877 24.99 71.87 71.97
CA ALA A 877 24.05 72.05 70.87
C ALA A 877 24.76 72.18 69.49
N LYS A 878 25.90 72.90 69.43
CA LYS A 878 26.72 72.99 68.21
C LYS A 878 27.36 71.67 67.81
N VAL A 879 27.66 70.79 68.77
CA VAL A 879 28.09 69.40 68.46
C VAL A 879 26.97 68.61 67.80
N ASP A 880 25.71 68.75 68.22
CA ASP A 880 24.57 68.06 67.60
C ASP A 880 24.25 68.57 66.17
N GLU A 881 24.42 69.87 65.93
CA GLU A 881 24.33 70.47 64.59
C GLU A 881 25.44 69.92 63.66
N ALA A 882 26.67 69.83 64.14
CA ALA A 882 27.80 69.24 63.41
C ALA A 882 27.58 67.74 63.11
N VAL A 883 27.07 66.96 64.08
CA VAL A 883 26.70 65.54 63.90
C VAL A 883 25.64 65.38 62.81
N THR A 884 24.61 66.22 62.84
CA THR A 884 23.50 66.15 61.87
C THR A 884 24.01 66.46 60.46
N THR A 885 24.83 67.50 60.33
CA THR A 885 25.48 67.88 59.06
C THR A 885 26.37 66.76 58.53
N ALA A 886 27.21 66.16 59.38
CA ALA A 886 28.12 65.08 59.01
C ALA A 886 27.38 63.81 58.57
N LYS A 887 26.33 63.40 59.29
CA LYS A 887 25.52 62.23 58.93
C LYS A 887 24.80 62.43 57.59
N ASN A 888 24.23 63.63 57.36
CA ASN A 888 23.62 63.98 56.08
C ASN A 888 24.65 63.93 54.92
N ALA A 889 25.87 64.42 55.14
CA ALA A 889 26.93 64.34 54.13
C ALA A 889 27.37 62.89 53.83
N ILE A 890 27.42 62.02 54.84
CA ILE A 890 27.67 60.57 54.67
C ILE A 890 26.53 59.90 53.88
N ASP A 891 25.28 60.29 54.11
CA ASP A 891 24.13 59.76 53.36
C ASP A 891 24.13 60.16 51.89
N GLN A 892 24.50 61.42 51.58
CA GLN A 892 24.59 61.92 50.20
C GLN A 892 25.81 61.40 49.42
N ALA A 893 26.84 60.88 50.10
CA ALA A 893 28.00 60.31 49.43
C ALA A 893 27.63 59.04 48.63
N THR A 894 28.12 58.95 47.39
CA THR A 894 27.78 57.86 46.46
C THR A 894 28.84 56.74 46.41
N ASN A 895 30.08 57.03 46.79
CA ASN A 895 31.20 56.10 46.76
C ASN A 895 31.96 56.08 48.11
N ASN A 896 32.84 55.09 48.28
CA ASN A 896 33.63 54.89 49.50
C ASN A 896 34.46 56.12 49.90
N ASP A 897 35.08 56.80 48.93
CA ASP A 897 35.93 57.97 49.17
C ASP A 897 35.13 59.20 49.65
N GLY A 898 33.94 59.41 49.07
CA GLY A 898 33.00 60.45 49.51
C GLY A 898 32.54 60.23 50.95
N VAL A 899 32.27 58.97 51.33
CA VAL A 899 31.90 58.61 52.71
C VAL A 899 33.05 58.88 53.69
N ASP A 900 34.29 58.50 53.34
CA ASP A 900 35.45 58.78 54.18
C ASP A 900 35.77 60.27 54.28
N THR A 901 35.55 61.04 53.21
CA THR A 901 35.69 62.50 53.20
C THR A 901 34.65 63.16 54.11
N ALA A 902 33.37 62.80 53.96
CA ALA A 902 32.28 63.34 54.79
C ALA A 902 32.46 63.00 56.28
N LYS A 903 32.89 61.78 56.58
CA LYS A 903 33.27 61.31 57.93
C LYS A 903 34.40 62.16 58.53
N THR A 904 35.47 62.41 57.76
CA THR A 904 36.64 63.17 58.25
C THR A 904 36.28 64.62 58.54
N ASN A 905 35.65 65.30 57.57
CA ASN A 905 35.17 66.67 57.74
C ASN A 905 34.20 66.81 58.92
N GLY A 906 33.35 65.80 59.17
CA GLY A 906 32.44 65.76 60.30
C GLY A 906 33.14 65.63 61.66
N VAL A 907 34.14 64.74 61.76
CA VAL A 907 35.01 64.61 62.95
C VAL A 907 35.71 65.93 63.26
N ASP A 908 36.30 66.58 62.25
CA ASP A 908 37.01 67.85 62.41
C ASP A 908 36.06 68.99 62.82
N THR A 909 34.86 69.04 62.24
CA THR A 909 33.83 70.03 62.61
C THR A 909 33.40 69.87 64.07
N ILE A 910 33.20 68.63 64.53
CA ILE A 910 32.89 68.32 65.94
C ILE A 910 34.04 68.74 66.86
N ASN A 911 35.28 68.41 66.51
CA ASN A 911 36.46 68.66 67.35
C ASN A 911 36.70 70.14 67.63
N ASN A 912 36.33 71.03 66.71
CA ASN A 912 36.54 72.47 66.82
C ASN A 912 35.49 73.20 67.69
N VAL A 913 34.49 72.52 68.25
CA VAL A 913 33.48 73.13 69.13
C VAL A 913 34.01 73.28 70.57
N GLN A 914 33.93 74.48 71.14
CA GLN A 914 34.33 74.77 72.53
C GLN A 914 33.35 75.74 73.24
N PRO A 915 33.23 75.71 74.59
CA PRO A 915 32.42 76.66 75.35
C PRO A 915 33.09 78.03 75.48
N THR A 916 32.34 79.11 75.23
CA THR A 916 32.81 80.47 75.52
C THR A 916 32.57 80.76 76.99
N VAL A 917 33.64 80.97 77.76
CA VAL A 917 33.59 81.18 79.22
C VAL A 917 33.83 82.65 79.53
N VAL A 918 32.83 83.34 80.10
CA VAL A 918 32.94 84.77 80.46
C VAL A 918 32.26 85.11 81.79
N LYS A 919 31.17 84.43 82.16
CA LYS A 919 30.24 84.90 83.20
C LYS A 919 30.89 85.13 84.57
N LYS A 920 31.81 84.26 84.99
CA LYS A 920 32.48 84.35 86.32
C LYS A 920 33.47 85.50 86.42
N ASP A 921 34.20 85.79 85.35
CA ASP A 921 35.26 86.81 85.40
C ASP A 921 34.66 88.23 85.35
N GLU A 922 33.55 88.42 84.63
CA GLU A 922 32.72 89.63 84.73
C GLU A 922 32.20 89.86 86.15
N ALA A 923 31.80 88.80 86.85
CA ALA A 923 31.29 88.88 88.21
C ALA A 923 32.38 89.21 89.23
N LYS A 924 33.55 88.56 89.17
CA LYS A 924 34.71 88.88 90.02
C LYS A 924 35.16 90.34 89.86
N THR A 925 35.19 90.82 88.62
CA THR A 925 35.55 92.21 88.26
C THR A 925 34.60 93.25 88.89
N ALA A 926 33.35 92.88 89.20
CA ALA A 926 32.41 93.75 89.90
C ALA A 926 32.65 93.80 91.42
N ILE A 927 33.00 92.65 92.03
CA ILE A 927 33.34 92.57 93.46
C ILE A 927 34.55 93.44 93.81
N ASP A 928 35.60 93.42 92.99
CA ASP A 928 36.80 94.25 93.23
C ASP A 928 36.46 95.75 93.26
N LYS A 929 35.62 96.23 92.34
CA LYS A 929 35.19 97.64 92.29
C LYS A 929 34.35 98.05 93.50
N ALA A 930 33.51 97.15 94.04
CA ALA A 930 32.76 97.41 95.27
C ALA A 930 33.71 97.58 96.47
N ALA A 931 34.77 96.76 96.54
CA ALA A 931 35.76 96.80 97.61
C ALA A 931 36.61 98.07 97.60
N GLU A 932 37.08 98.49 96.43
CA GLU A 932 37.82 99.76 96.25
C GLU A 932 36.99 100.96 96.74
N ALA A 933 35.72 101.03 96.33
CA ALA A 933 34.80 102.08 96.77
C ALA A 933 34.62 102.09 98.29
N LYS A 934 34.38 100.92 98.91
CA LYS A 934 34.10 100.86 100.36
C LYS A 934 35.32 101.19 101.23
N LYS A 935 36.53 100.79 100.80
CA LYS A 935 37.77 101.16 101.52
C LYS A 935 38.01 102.67 101.54
N ALA A 936 37.60 103.38 100.49
CA ALA A 936 37.70 104.85 100.40
C ALA A 936 36.65 105.59 101.27
N GLU A 937 35.49 104.98 101.54
CA GLU A 937 34.52 105.47 102.52
C GLU A 937 35.07 105.38 103.95
N ILE A 938 35.66 104.22 104.29
CA ILE A 938 36.27 103.94 105.61
C ILE A 938 37.38 104.95 105.96
N ASP A 939 38.20 105.37 104.99
CA ASP A 939 39.25 106.38 105.24
C ASP A 939 38.69 107.74 105.69
N GLN A 940 37.50 108.10 105.24
CA GLN A 940 36.87 109.39 105.49
C GLN A 940 36.09 109.44 106.82
N THR A 941 36.02 108.34 107.57
CA THR A 941 35.32 108.31 108.87
C THR A 941 35.93 109.34 109.84
N PRO A 942 35.13 110.30 110.36
CA PRO A 942 35.58 111.27 111.35
C PRO A 942 35.90 110.60 112.69
N ASP A 943 36.85 111.20 113.43
CA ASP A 943 37.32 110.82 114.77
C ASP A 943 37.88 109.40 114.99
N ALA A 944 37.59 108.47 114.08
CA ALA A 944 38.21 107.17 113.97
C ALA A 944 39.74 107.29 113.88
N THR A 945 40.46 106.53 114.70
CA THR A 945 41.91 106.45 114.63
C THR A 945 42.40 105.62 113.46
N ASP A 946 43.66 105.79 113.08
CA ASP A 946 44.32 105.02 112.02
C ASP A 946 44.19 103.50 112.26
N GLU A 947 44.24 103.04 113.51
CA GLU A 947 44.02 101.65 113.90
C GLU A 947 42.54 101.20 113.74
N GLU A 948 41.58 102.03 114.16
CA GLU A 948 40.13 101.76 114.04
C GLU A 948 39.72 101.64 112.55
N LYS A 949 40.33 102.45 111.67
CA LYS A 949 40.15 102.39 110.20
C LYS A 949 40.78 101.15 109.56
N ALA A 950 42.00 100.79 109.97
CA ALA A 950 42.69 99.61 109.46
C ALA A 950 41.90 98.31 109.74
N ALA A 951 41.32 98.19 110.94
CA ALA A 951 40.49 97.05 111.32
C ALA A 951 39.22 96.90 110.46
N ALA A 952 38.62 98.02 110.03
CA ALA A 952 37.49 98.00 109.10
C ALA A 952 37.91 97.58 107.68
N LYS A 953 39.03 98.10 107.16
CA LYS A 953 39.54 97.71 105.82
C LYS A 953 39.79 96.21 105.69
N ALA A 954 40.34 95.58 106.73
CA ALA A 954 40.59 94.13 106.74
C ALA A 954 39.31 93.29 106.58
N LYS A 955 38.17 93.74 107.13
CA LYS A 955 36.87 93.08 106.96
C LYS A 955 36.30 93.22 105.55
N VAL A 956 36.64 94.31 104.83
CA VAL A 956 36.31 94.43 103.39
C VAL A 956 37.07 93.38 102.57
N ASP A 957 38.35 93.15 102.87
CA ASP A 957 39.14 92.09 102.20
C ASP A 957 38.60 90.68 102.50
N GLU A 958 38.14 90.42 103.72
CA GLU A 958 37.47 89.16 104.08
C GLU A 958 36.19 88.96 103.24
N ALA A 959 35.34 89.99 103.13
CA ALA A 959 34.12 89.95 102.32
C ALA A 959 34.40 89.73 100.83
N VAL A 960 35.45 90.36 100.26
CA VAL A 960 35.90 90.14 98.87
C VAL A 960 36.27 88.68 98.61
N ASN A 961 37.07 88.09 99.49
CA ASN A 961 37.54 86.71 99.30
C ASN A 961 36.38 85.72 99.36
N ASN A 962 35.44 85.92 100.30
CA ASN A 962 34.22 85.11 100.40
C ASN A 962 33.33 85.27 99.15
N ALA A 963 33.12 86.49 98.67
CA ALA A 963 32.35 86.77 97.46
C ALA A 963 32.93 86.09 96.20
N LYS A 964 34.27 86.19 96.02
CA LYS A 964 34.97 85.53 94.91
C LYS A 964 34.88 84.01 94.99
N ALA A 965 35.03 83.42 96.19
CA ALA A 965 34.87 81.99 96.39
C ALA A 965 33.46 81.50 96.05
N SER A 966 32.41 82.24 96.42
CA SER A 966 31.02 81.92 96.05
C SER A 966 30.77 82.00 94.54
N ILE A 967 31.35 83.00 93.85
CA ILE A 967 31.31 83.10 92.38
C ILE A 967 32.01 81.91 91.71
N ASP A 968 33.14 81.46 92.26
CA ASP A 968 33.85 80.28 91.74
C ASP A 968 33.08 78.97 91.98
N GLN A 969 32.34 78.84 93.08
CA GLN A 969 31.53 77.65 93.38
C GLN A 969 30.22 77.55 92.59
N ALA A 970 29.63 78.67 92.15
CA ALA A 970 28.38 78.66 91.38
C ALA A 970 28.51 77.91 90.04
N THR A 971 27.58 77.00 89.72
CA THR A 971 27.65 76.19 88.47
C THR A 971 26.96 76.84 87.28
N ASN A 972 25.97 77.70 87.52
CA ASN A 972 25.12 78.31 86.49
C ASN A 972 25.14 79.85 86.58
N ASN A 973 24.66 80.50 85.52
CA ASN A 973 24.64 81.96 85.39
C ASN A 973 23.94 82.67 86.55
N ASN A 974 22.82 82.11 87.04
CA ASN A 974 22.04 82.71 88.12
C ASN A 974 22.79 82.68 89.45
N GLY A 975 23.44 81.55 89.78
CA GLY A 975 24.25 81.44 91.00
C GLY A 975 25.43 82.42 91.00
N VAL A 976 26.03 82.68 89.83
CA VAL A 976 27.10 83.67 89.69
C VAL A 976 26.60 85.10 89.94
N ASP A 977 25.42 85.46 89.41
CA ASP A 977 24.82 86.77 89.68
C ASP A 977 24.34 86.93 91.14
N THR A 978 23.84 85.86 91.77
CA THR A 978 23.49 85.85 93.20
C THR A 978 24.71 86.09 94.08
N ALA A 979 25.77 85.29 93.92
CA ALA A 979 27.01 85.43 94.69
C ALA A 979 27.68 86.80 94.52
N LYS A 980 27.58 87.39 93.32
CA LYS A 980 28.01 88.76 93.02
C LYS A 980 27.20 89.81 93.79
N SER A 981 25.87 89.66 93.90
CA SER A 981 25.04 90.60 94.65
C SER A 981 25.32 90.50 96.16
N GLU A 982 25.21 89.30 96.73
CA GLU A 982 25.41 89.04 98.16
C GLU A 982 26.82 89.49 98.62
N GLY A 983 27.83 89.22 97.80
CA GLY A 983 29.20 89.67 98.04
C GLY A 983 29.37 91.20 98.04
N SER A 984 28.65 91.90 97.15
CA SER A 984 28.65 93.37 97.10
C SER A 984 27.96 93.96 98.34
N ASP A 985 26.84 93.38 98.76
CA ASP A 985 26.06 93.82 99.91
C ASP A 985 26.79 93.57 101.24
N ALA A 986 27.55 92.47 101.33
CA ALA A 986 28.42 92.16 102.46
C ALA A 986 29.60 93.14 102.59
N ILE A 987 30.23 93.52 101.47
CA ILE A 987 31.25 94.57 101.43
C ILE A 987 30.67 95.90 101.93
N ASN A 988 29.51 96.30 101.41
CA ASN A 988 28.91 97.61 101.69
C ASN A 988 28.54 97.84 103.18
N HIS A 989 28.35 96.78 103.97
CA HIS A 989 27.97 96.86 105.38
C HIS A 989 29.12 97.15 106.36
N VAL A 990 30.39 97.09 105.93
CA VAL A 990 31.54 97.27 106.83
C VAL A 990 31.72 98.73 107.25
N GLN A 991 31.86 99.02 108.54
CA GLN A 991 32.16 100.36 109.08
C GLN A 991 33.17 100.31 110.24
N PRO A 992 33.93 101.40 110.51
CA PRO A 992 34.78 101.51 111.71
C PRO A 992 33.97 101.63 113.01
N VAL A 993 34.64 101.35 114.13
CA VAL A 993 34.12 101.57 115.48
C VAL A 993 35.01 102.61 116.14
N VAL A 994 34.43 103.74 116.57
CA VAL A 994 35.16 104.91 117.07
C VAL A 994 34.91 105.06 118.56
N VAL A 995 35.96 104.94 119.38
CA VAL A 995 35.85 105.09 120.85
C VAL A 995 37.02 105.83 121.49
N LYS A 996 38.23 105.75 120.93
CA LYS A 996 39.46 106.09 121.67
C LYS A 996 39.55 107.54 122.15
N LYS A 997 39.07 108.51 121.36
CA LYS A 997 39.14 109.95 121.69
C LYS A 997 38.25 110.35 122.87
N ASP A 998 37.05 109.80 122.96
CA ASP A 998 36.07 110.24 123.96
C ASP A 998 36.40 109.70 125.36
N GLU A 999 36.97 108.49 125.45
CA GLU A 999 37.58 107.96 126.69
C GLU A 999 38.74 108.84 127.21
N ALA A 1000 39.44 109.53 126.32
CA ALA A 1000 40.52 110.44 126.68
C ALA A 1000 40.00 111.80 127.16
N LYS A 1001 39.05 112.42 126.43
CA LYS A 1001 38.40 113.68 126.85
C LYS A 1001 37.77 113.56 128.24
N THR A 1002 37.07 112.45 128.49
CA THR A 1002 36.39 112.14 129.76
C THR A 1002 37.34 112.07 130.97
N ALA A 1003 38.63 111.81 130.75
CA ALA A 1003 39.63 111.78 131.83
C ALA A 1003 40.15 113.17 132.20
N ILE A 1004 40.26 114.09 131.23
CA ILE A 1004 40.72 115.47 131.43
C ILE A 1004 39.77 116.23 132.36
N ASP A 1005 38.46 116.12 132.12
CA ASP A 1005 37.44 116.84 132.91
C ASP A 1005 37.52 116.52 134.41
N LYS A 1006 37.66 115.22 134.75
CA LYS A 1006 37.71 114.75 136.14
C LYS A 1006 38.91 115.28 136.92
N ALA A 1007 40.05 115.51 136.26
CA ALA A 1007 41.23 116.07 136.92
C ALA A 1007 41.05 117.57 137.23
N ALA A 1008 40.36 118.30 136.36
CA ALA A 1008 40.11 119.72 136.51
C ALA A 1008 39.19 120.03 137.71
N GLU A 1009 38.12 119.26 137.86
CA GLU A 1009 37.21 119.36 139.02
C GLU A 1009 37.97 119.18 140.33
N ALA A 1010 38.80 118.13 140.41
CA ALA A 1010 39.62 117.84 141.59
C ALA A 1010 40.58 119.00 141.92
N LYS A 1011 41.31 119.54 140.94
CA LYS A 1011 42.30 120.60 141.21
C LYS A 1011 41.66 121.93 141.63
N LYS A 1012 40.49 122.28 141.10
CA LYS A 1012 39.77 123.48 141.53
C LYS A 1012 39.31 123.42 142.99
N ALA A 1013 38.99 122.22 143.50
CA ALA A 1013 38.61 122.02 144.90
C ALA A 1013 39.80 122.11 145.87
N GLU A 1014 41.00 121.68 145.45
CA GLU A 1014 42.25 121.86 146.22
C GLU A 1014 42.57 123.35 146.43
N ILE A 1015 42.45 124.15 145.36
CA ILE A 1015 42.71 125.60 145.35
C ILE A 1015 41.86 126.35 146.41
N ASP A 1016 40.58 126.00 146.57
CA ASP A 1016 39.69 126.65 147.54
C ASP A 1016 40.16 126.53 148.99
N GLN A 1017 40.83 125.42 149.33
CA GLN A 1017 41.24 125.10 150.69
C GLN A 1017 42.56 125.77 151.10
N THR A 1018 43.20 126.52 150.20
CA THR A 1018 44.48 127.21 150.46
C THR A 1018 44.34 128.15 151.68
N PRO A 1019 45.11 127.94 152.76
CA PRO A 1019 45.04 128.78 153.96
C PRO A 1019 45.72 130.12 153.74
N ASN A 1020 45.30 131.13 154.52
CA ASN A 1020 45.72 132.55 154.47
C ASN A 1020 45.47 133.28 153.14
N ALA A 1021 45.30 132.56 152.02
CA ALA A 1021 44.92 133.09 150.72
C ALA A 1021 43.60 133.87 150.79
N THR A 1022 43.56 135.04 150.15
CA THR A 1022 42.32 135.80 149.97
C THR A 1022 41.48 135.26 148.82
N ASP A 1023 40.19 135.61 148.80
CA ASP A 1023 39.25 135.14 147.78
C ASP A 1023 39.71 135.50 146.35
N GLU A 1024 40.35 136.67 146.18
CA GLU A 1024 40.94 137.10 144.90
C GLU A 1024 42.14 136.24 144.48
N GLU A 1025 43.02 135.87 145.41
CA GLU A 1025 44.20 135.02 145.16
C GLU A 1025 43.79 133.60 144.70
N LYS A 1026 42.64 133.08 145.17
CA LYS A 1026 42.09 131.77 144.80
C LYS A 1026 41.43 131.76 143.41
N ILE A 1027 40.66 132.80 143.07
CA ILE A 1027 39.97 132.91 141.77
C ILE A 1027 40.99 132.90 140.62
N ALA A 1028 42.11 133.62 140.77
CA ALA A 1028 43.16 133.69 139.76
C ALA A 1028 43.83 132.33 139.46
N ALA A 1029 43.91 131.43 140.45
CA ALA A 1029 44.43 130.07 140.26
C ALA A 1029 43.41 129.16 139.53
N LYS A 1030 42.12 129.25 139.88
CA LYS A 1030 41.07 128.43 139.23
C LYS A 1030 40.97 128.67 137.73
N ALA A 1031 41.11 129.91 137.26
CA ALA A 1031 41.02 130.25 135.84
C ALA A 1031 42.07 129.51 134.97
N LYS A 1032 43.28 129.29 135.49
CA LYS A 1032 44.34 128.56 134.78
C LYS A 1032 44.03 127.07 134.59
N VAL A 1033 43.17 126.49 135.43
CA VAL A 1033 42.75 125.09 135.30
C VAL A 1033 41.85 124.91 134.07
N ASP A 1034 40.97 125.87 133.78
CA ASP A 1034 40.10 125.85 132.59
C ASP A 1034 40.88 126.00 131.27
N GLU A 1035 41.94 126.81 131.29
CA GLU A 1035 42.86 126.97 130.15
C GLU A 1035 43.61 125.66 129.83
N ALA A 1036 44.09 124.96 130.86
CA ALA A 1036 44.75 123.66 130.73
C ALA A 1036 43.80 122.56 130.19
N VAL A 1037 42.54 122.50 130.65
CA VAL A 1037 41.50 121.59 130.13
C VAL A 1037 41.27 121.81 128.64
N THR A 1038 41.10 123.06 128.24
CA THR A 1038 40.80 123.44 126.85
C THR A 1038 41.93 123.02 125.92
N THR A 1039 43.17 123.25 126.33
CA THR A 1039 44.38 122.84 125.60
C THR A 1039 44.47 121.32 125.47
N ALA A 1040 44.20 120.58 126.55
CA ALA A 1040 44.28 119.13 126.58
C ALA A 1040 43.25 118.44 125.67
N LYS A 1041 42.00 118.93 125.65
CA LYS A 1041 40.94 118.40 124.78
C LYS A 1041 41.27 118.62 123.30
N ASN A 1042 41.71 119.82 122.93
CA ASN A 1042 42.12 120.11 121.55
C ASN A 1042 43.27 119.21 121.09
N ALA A 1043 44.23 118.88 121.96
CA ALA A 1043 45.33 117.97 121.64
C ALA A 1043 44.84 116.51 121.42
N ILE A 1044 43.81 116.07 122.13
CA ILE A 1044 43.17 114.75 121.94
C ILE A 1044 42.42 114.71 120.59
N ASP A 1045 41.71 115.79 120.22
CA ASP A 1045 40.99 115.86 118.95
C ASP A 1045 41.93 115.86 117.73
N GLN A 1046 43.10 116.50 117.84
CA GLN A 1046 44.11 116.53 116.77
C GLN A 1046 44.95 115.25 116.61
N ALA A 1047 44.86 114.30 117.54
CA ALA A 1047 45.57 113.03 117.43
C ALA A 1047 44.91 112.09 116.40
N THR A 1048 45.70 111.53 115.47
CA THR A 1048 45.20 110.62 114.41
C THR A 1048 45.20 109.14 114.81
N ASN A 1049 46.04 108.76 115.78
CA ASN A 1049 46.25 107.38 116.21
C ASN A 1049 46.10 107.23 117.73
N ASN A 1050 45.91 105.98 118.16
CA ASN A 1050 45.65 105.62 119.55
C ASN A 1050 46.73 106.14 120.53
N ALA A 1051 48.00 106.12 120.12
CA ALA A 1051 49.13 106.55 120.95
C ALA A 1051 49.19 108.08 121.12
N GLY A 1052 48.86 108.84 120.07
CA GLY A 1052 48.73 110.30 120.14
C GLY A 1052 47.63 110.73 121.11
N VAL A 1053 46.48 110.02 121.10
CA VAL A 1053 45.36 110.28 122.01
C VAL A 1053 45.77 110.07 123.47
N ASP A 1054 46.44 108.95 123.79
CA ASP A 1054 46.92 108.68 125.15
C ASP A 1054 48.02 109.66 125.60
N THR A 1055 48.86 110.12 124.67
CA THR A 1055 49.91 111.13 124.94
C THR A 1055 49.29 112.50 125.27
N ALA A 1056 48.34 112.95 124.45
CA ALA A 1056 47.62 114.21 124.67
C ALA A 1056 46.84 114.20 126.00
N LYS A 1057 46.21 113.07 126.32
CA LYS A 1057 45.56 112.79 127.60
C LYS A 1057 46.53 112.95 128.78
N SER A 1058 47.70 112.31 128.75
CA SER A 1058 48.66 112.39 129.85
C SER A 1058 49.18 113.81 130.07
N ASN A 1059 49.62 114.48 129.00
CA ASN A 1059 50.14 115.85 129.07
C ASN A 1059 49.11 116.85 129.64
N GLY A 1060 47.83 116.64 129.35
CA GLY A 1060 46.73 117.45 129.88
C GLY A 1060 46.53 117.31 131.39
N LEU A 1061 46.59 116.08 131.91
CA LEU A 1061 46.48 115.80 133.35
C LEU A 1061 47.63 116.47 134.13
N ASP A 1062 48.87 116.35 133.63
CA ASP A 1062 50.04 116.97 134.26
C ASP A 1062 49.97 118.50 134.23
N SER A 1063 49.45 119.09 133.14
CA SER A 1063 49.26 120.54 133.02
C SER A 1063 48.26 121.09 134.04
N ILE A 1064 47.18 120.35 134.30
CA ILE A 1064 46.17 120.70 135.31
C ILE A 1064 46.76 120.61 136.73
N ASN A 1065 47.50 119.55 137.04
CA ASN A 1065 47.91 119.22 138.42
C ASN A 1065 48.87 120.24 139.07
N ASN A 1066 49.61 121.02 138.27
CA ASN A 1066 50.71 121.88 138.72
C ASN A 1066 50.30 123.31 139.15
N ILE A 1067 49.00 123.60 139.31
CA ILE A 1067 48.50 124.97 139.57
C ILE A 1067 48.24 125.21 141.07
N GLN A 1068 48.72 126.34 141.62
CA GLN A 1068 48.53 126.76 143.02
C GLN A 1068 48.29 128.29 143.16
N PRO A 1069 47.65 128.78 144.23
CA PRO A 1069 47.58 130.21 144.54
C PRO A 1069 48.88 130.81 145.07
N THR A 1070 49.00 132.13 144.99
CA THR A 1070 50.06 132.92 145.63
C THR A 1070 49.44 133.69 146.79
N VAL A 1071 50.04 133.64 147.98
CA VAL A 1071 49.49 134.26 149.20
C VAL A 1071 50.46 135.29 149.75
N VAL A 1072 50.04 136.55 149.85
CA VAL A 1072 50.89 137.63 150.41
C VAL A 1072 50.14 138.61 151.32
N LYS A 1073 48.86 138.89 151.06
CA LYS A 1073 48.21 140.11 151.56
C LYS A 1073 48.13 140.22 153.09
N LYS A 1074 47.92 139.10 153.80
CA LYS A 1074 47.78 139.08 155.27
C LYS A 1074 49.07 139.41 156.02
N ASP A 1075 50.22 138.97 155.52
CA ASP A 1075 51.46 139.08 156.29
C ASP A 1075 52.09 140.48 156.16
N GLU A 1076 51.89 141.17 155.02
CA GLU A 1076 52.16 142.60 154.88
C GLU A 1076 51.39 143.46 155.91
N ALA A 1077 50.14 143.08 156.19
CA ALA A 1077 49.28 143.78 157.14
C ALA A 1077 49.73 143.56 158.60
N LYS A 1078 50.04 142.33 158.99
CA LYS A 1078 50.55 142.02 160.35
C LYS A 1078 51.85 142.77 160.65
N THR A 1079 52.74 142.85 159.67
CA THR A 1079 54.04 143.54 159.76
C THR A 1079 53.88 145.04 160.06
N ALA A 1080 52.77 145.67 159.67
CA ALA A 1080 52.49 147.07 159.96
C ALA A 1080 52.00 147.30 161.40
N ILE A 1081 51.28 146.35 161.99
CA ILE A 1081 50.81 146.41 163.39
C ILE A 1081 51.99 146.45 164.36
N ASP A 1082 52.98 145.57 164.15
CA ASP A 1082 54.15 145.47 165.04
C ASP A 1082 54.92 146.80 165.13
N LYS A 1083 55.11 147.48 164.00
CA LYS A 1083 55.81 148.78 163.95
C LYS A 1083 55.09 149.89 164.74
N ALA A 1084 53.76 149.90 164.77
CA ALA A 1084 53.01 150.87 165.56
C ALA A 1084 53.23 150.64 167.07
N ALA A 1085 53.32 149.37 167.47
CA ALA A 1085 53.49 148.98 168.87
C ALA A 1085 54.82 149.42 169.47
N GLU A 1086 55.92 149.18 168.76
CA GLU A 1086 57.26 149.57 169.19
C GLU A 1086 57.36 151.09 169.39
N ALA A 1087 56.86 151.86 168.42
CA ALA A 1087 56.83 153.31 168.49
C ALA A 1087 56.05 153.81 169.71
N LYS A 1088 54.87 153.24 169.97
CA LYS A 1088 54.03 153.70 171.09
C LYS A 1088 54.60 153.33 172.46
N LYS A 1089 55.21 152.14 172.62
CA LYS A 1089 55.87 151.76 173.88
C LYS A 1089 57.05 152.67 174.23
N ALA A 1090 57.77 153.18 173.23
CA ALA A 1090 58.88 154.11 173.42
C ALA A 1090 58.43 155.52 173.83
N GLU A 1091 57.24 155.97 173.40
CA GLU A 1091 56.63 157.24 173.85
C GLU A 1091 56.27 157.18 175.35
N ILE A 1092 55.68 156.05 175.78
CA ILE A 1092 55.24 155.80 177.17
C ILE A 1092 56.40 155.85 178.18
N ASP A 1093 57.62 155.46 177.81
CA ASP A 1093 58.78 155.55 178.72
C ASP A 1093 59.13 156.99 179.11
N GLN A 1094 58.89 157.95 178.22
CA GLN A 1094 59.44 159.31 178.33
C GLN A 1094 58.55 160.27 179.15
N THR A 1095 57.37 159.84 179.60
CA THR A 1095 56.43 160.68 180.35
C THR A 1095 57.04 161.16 181.68
N PRO A 1096 57.17 162.49 181.92
CA PRO A 1096 57.62 163.04 183.20
C PRO A 1096 56.50 163.02 184.24
N ASN A 1097 56.89 162.96 185.53
CA ASN A 1097 55.99 162.90 186.69
C ASN A 1097 55.11 161.65 186.83
N ALA A 1098 55.05 160.79 185.81
CA ALA A 1098 54.42 159.47 185.90
C ALA A 1098 55.32 158.46 186.63
N THR A 1099 54.73 157.58 187.44
CA THR A 1099 55.45 156.48 188.13
C THR A 1099 55.82 155.34 187.17
N ASP A 1100 56.74 154.48 187.57
CA ASP A 1100 57.15 153.34 186.74
C ASP A 1100 56.02 152.30 186.62
N GLU A 1101 55.17 152.18 187.64
CA GLU A 1101 53.93 151.40 187.64
C GLU A 1101 52.94 151.88 186.56
N GLU A 1102 52.72 153.20 186.44
CA GLU A 1102 51.81 153.79 185.45
C GLU A 1102 52.29 153.54 184.00
N LYS A 1103 53.61 153.60 183.78
CA LYS A 1103 54.24 153.30 182.48
C LYS A 1103 54.15 151.82 182.12
N ALA A 1104 54.34 150.92 183.09
CA ALA A 1104 54.18 149.49 182.88
C ALA A 1104 52.74 149.12 182.49
N ALA A 1105 51.74 149.70 183.16
CA ALA A 1105 50.33 149.49 182.84
C ALA A 1105 49.95 149.99 181.44
N ALA A 1106 50.52 151.12 181.01
CA ALA A 1106 50.33 151.64 179.65
C ALA A 1106 50.98 150.72 178.59
N LYS A 1107 52.20 150.23 178.80
CA LYS A 1107 52.85 149.31 177.83
C LYS A 1107 52.07 148.01 177.61
N ALA A 1108 51.43 147.46 178.64
CA ALA A 1108 50.63 146.24 178.53
C ALA A 1108 49.40 146.41 177.61
N LYS A 1109 48.72 147.58 177.66
CA LYS A 1109 47.58 147.89 176.79
C LYS A 1109 47.98 148.00 175.31
N VAL A 1110 49.23 148.35 175.00
CA VAL A 1110 49.75 148.33 173.63
C VAL A 1110 49.86 146.90 173.09
N ASP A 1111 50.32 145.94 173.90
CA ASP A 1111 50.37 144.52 173.50
C ASP A 1111 48.97 143.89 173.30
N GLU A 1112 47.99 144.30 174.11
CA GLU A 1112 46.59 143.92 173.96
C GLU A 1112 46.00 144.42 172.62
N ALA A 1113 46.31 145.68 172.25
CA ALA A 1113 45.91 146.26 170.97
C ALA A 1113 46.58 145.56 169.76
N VAL A 1114 47.89 145.23 169.85
CA VAL A 1114 48.60 144.42 168.83
C VAL A 1114 47.92 143.07 168.60
N THR A 1115 47.62 142.37 169.70
CA THR A 1115 47.04 141.03 169.67
C THR A 1115 45.66 141.06 169.02
N THR A 1116 44.84 142.05 169.38
CA THR A 1116 43.52 142.32 168.77
C THR A 1116 43.64 142.60 167.28
N ALA A 1117 44.59 143.46 166.88
CA ALA A 1117 44.81 143.87 165.50
C ALA A 1117 45.26 142.72 164.58
N LYS A 1118 46.22 141.90 165.03
CA LYS A 1118 46.69 140.72 164.28
C LYS A 1118 45.58 139.69 164.09
N ASN A 1119 44.80 139.42 165.14
CA ASN A 1119 43.64 138.52 165.05
C ASN A 1119 42.60 139.03 164.03
N ALA A 1120 42.33 140.34 163.98
CA ALA A 1120 41.42 140.92 163.00
C ALA A 1120 41.93 140.77 161.55
N ILE A 1121 43.25 140.85 161.32
CA ILE A 1121 43.87 140.61 160.01
C ILE A 1121 43.76 139.14 159.60
N ASP A 1122 43.97 138.20 160.54
CA ASP A 1122 43.81 136.78 160.25
C ASP A 1122 42.36 136.39 159.95
N GLN A 1123 41.37 137.02 160.61
CA GLN A 1123 39.94 136.78 160.37
C GLN A 1123 39.39 137.40 159.07
N ALA A 1124 40.07 138.39 158.48
CA ALA A 1124 39.63 138.98 157.22
C ALA A 1124 39.77 137.99 156.05
N THR A 1125 38.71 137.78 155.25
CA THR A 1125 38.74 136.81 154.13
C THR A 1125 39.27 137.38 152.81
N ASN A 1126 39.10 138.69 152.59
CA ASN A 1126 39.47 139.39 151.37
C ASN A 1126 40.46 140.53 151.62
N ASN A 1127 41.05 141.03 150.53
CA ASN A 1127 42.09 142.06 150.55
C ASN A 1127 41.69 143.34 151.31
N ASN A 1128 40.42 143.77 151.19
CA ASN A 1128 39.91 144.99 151.83
C ASN A 1128 39.72 144.83 153.35
N GLY A 1129 39.23 143.67 153.79
CA GLY A 1129 39.11 143.37 155.23
C GLY A 1129 40.48 143.37 155.92
N VAL A 1130 41.51 142.87 155.24
CA VAL A 1130 42.90 142.84 155.72
C VAL A 1130 43.45 144.25 155.93
N ASP A 1131 43.29 145.15 154.95
CA ASP A 1131 43.73 146.55 155.08
C ASP A 1131 42.88 147.34 156.10
N THR A 1132 41.60 146.99 156.29
CA THR A 1132 40.74 147.60 157.31
C THR A 1132 41.18 147.21 158.72
N ALA A 1133 41.40 145.92 158.97
CA ALA A 1133 41.86 145.39 160.25
C ALA A 1133 43.25 145.96 160.64
N LYS A 1134 44.15 146.05 159.66
CA LYS A 1134 45.44 146.74 159.76
C LYS A 1134 45.31 148.18 160.25
N THR A 1135 44.42 148.95 159.63
CA THR A 1135 44.23 150.38 159.95
C THR A 1135 43.69 150.56 161.37
N ASN A 1136 42.58 149.89 161.70
CA ASN A 1136 41.96 149.95 163.03
C ASN A 1136 42.94 149.54 164.16
N GLY A 1137 43.84 148.59 163.87
CA GLY A 1137 44.83 148.11 164.83
C GLY A 1137 45.91 149.13 165.19
N VAL A 1138 46.41 149.88 164.19
CA VAL A 1138 47.38 150.97 164.41
C VAL A 1138 46.75 152.08 165.26
N ASP A 1139 45.50 152.43 164.99
CA ASP A 1139 44.80 153.48 165.75
C ASP A 1139 44.50 153.06 167.19
N ALA A 1140 44.14 151.79 167.42
CA ALA A 1140 43.94 151.25 168.77
C ALA A 1140 45.24 151.30 169.61
N ILE A 1141 46.38 150.97 169.00
CA ILE A 1141 47.71 151.07 169.63
C ILE A 1141 48.02 152.53 170.03
N ASN A 1142 47.82 153.48 169.12
CA ASN A 1142 48.30 154.86 169.29
C ASN A 1142 47.63 155.64 170.45
N ASN A 1143 46.47 155.21 170.94
CA ASN A 1143 45.65 155.95 171.91
C ASN A 1143 46.00 155.72 173.40
N VAL A 1144 47.01 154.90 173.72
CA VAL A 1144 47.37 154.53 175.11
C VAL A 1144 48.20 155.62 175.81
N GLN A 1145 48.01 155.81 177.13
CA GLN A 1145 48.72 156.80 177.97
C GLN A 1145 48.91 156.28 179.42
N PRO A 1146 49.91 156.77 180.20
CA PRO A 1146 50.02 156.53 181.65
C PRO A 1146 48.96 157.33 182.44
N THR A 1147 48.46 156.77 183.56
CA THR A 1147 47.35 157.31 184.37
C THR A 1147 47.37 156.78 185.81
#